data_AF-A0A818ZMF4-F1
#
_entry.id   AF-A0A818ZMF4-F1
#
_cell.length_a   1.000
_cell.length_b   1.000
_cell.length_c   1.000
_cell.angle_alpha   90.00
_cell.angle_beta   90.00
_cell.angle_gamma   90.00
#
_symmetry.space_group_name_H-M   'P 1'
#
loop_
_entity.id
_entity.type
_entity.pdbx_description
1 polymer ?
#
loop_
_entity_poly.entity_id
_entity_poly.type
_entity_poly.pdbx_seq_one_letter_code
_entity_poly.pdbx_strand_id
1 'polypeptide(L)'
;MEYLPYPDDNFNEIIDNCFQRGDKFTLEYIRRRTGQAFVPNVRVHVKSIVAKRTDKCSTAFIDPYLFCITAQHGLNKWTIYKRYRHFQDLHQTLMNFVNEERKKSNNDLDMYGFFNPTKKNNVVWADNRSDANECGRLDKMEKYPVSIIVVLGVTCIQDKNNEYPYFPATNDQTPLTNDSIIEERCRILVDYFNKVLRHPKFRAHPAMREFFNVSCLSFIHGLSVSRKEGYLSEASIDYYCDQHVLFPTQYLCNLCKCHDGPKWFIIKDSYIVDIRPDTHEVYFPMLVDRGFQVSTVNDNNIKISNLQRTLVIKCRTTYDCNEWTQDLLNLIEQANDFVSTKQSRFNSYASVRENQLAYWFINGKSYMKAVAKALLTAKDEVFITDWWLSPELLLIRPTDDETYRLDNILGRIADAGVRVYVMLFKEISFAVALNSLYTKKTLVSKSTKGFIKVIRHPDRNTTDGVLLWSHHEKMVVIDQKIAFVGGIDLCYGRWDDEYMRLVDLGKKNDTTLKSPFDIAAEKAASGGKETVEAAQITTTQMAEQAGEIPIKCEKYLKNDLYPYLLPKSYDDVEDLTIENWRDFLESEPFRVNSQCVRSVGPWSARTKTIESSIQNAYIQMIDAAKHYIYIENQFFVSIAHDSVVRNQLGDVLFRRIERAHKNNEKFRIYIVLPLLPGFDSMNTVQAVLYFIMRSIVKGDNSLFKRLENA
;
A
#
# COMPACT_ATOMS: atom_id res chain seq x y z
N MET A 1 9.62 10.08 24.34
CA MET A 1 10.93 9.47 24.07
C MET A 1 11.23 8.56 25.24
N GLU A 2 11.04 7.26 25.05
CA GLU A 2 11.73 6.21 25.78
C GLU A 2 12.20 5.24 24.69
N TYR A 3 13.50 4.94 24.69
CA TYR A 3 14.13 4.04 23.73
C TYR A 3 13.57 2.64 23.95
N LEU A 4 12.99 2.02 22.91
CA LEU A 4 12.81 0.56 22.90
C LEU A 4 14.22 -0.07 22.82
N PRO A 5 14.53 -1.07 23.67
CA PRO A 5 15.87 -1.65 23.75
C PRO A 5 16.26 -2.38 22.45
N TYR A 6 17.57 -2.47 22.21
CA TYR A 6 18.20 -3.36 21.22
C TYR A 6 17.77 -4.82 21.46
N PRO A 7 17.88 -5.72 20.47
CA PRO A 7 17.26 -7.04 20.53
C PRO A 7 17.98 -7.92 21.58
N ASP A 8 17.30 -8.14 22.71
CA ASP A 8 17.65 -9.16 23.70
C ASP A 8 17.17 -10.55 23.26
N ASP A 9 17.67 -11.60 23.92
CA ASP A 9 17.47 -13.04 23.67
C ASP A 9 16.00 -13.52 23.53
N ASN A 10 15.03 -12.67 23.85
CA ASN A 10 13.60 -12.86 23.59
C ASN A 10 13.18 -12.71 22.11
N PHE A 11 14.07 -12.26 21.22
CA PHE A 11 13.75 -12.01 19.81
C PHE A 11 13.40 -13.29 19.02
N ASN A 12 14.09 -14.40 19.31
CA ASN A 12 13.81 -15.70 18.67
C ASN A 12 12.47 -16.31 19.15
N GLU A 13 12.12 -16.10 20.42
CA GLU A 13 10.83 -16.55 20.97
C GLU A 13 9.64 -15.74 20.41
N ILE A 14 9.84 -14.45 20.14
CA ILE A 14 8.85 -13.62 19.42
C ILE A 14 8.67 -14.12 17.98
N ILE A 15 9.77 -14.43 17.27
CA ILE A 15 9.74 -14.98 15.91
C ILE A 15 8.96 -16.31 15.87
N ASP A 16 9.24 -17.24 16.78
CA ASP A 16 8.59 -18.55 16.83
C ASP A 16 7.10 -18.46 17.22
N ASN A 17 6.75 -17.56 18.15
CA ASN A 17 5.35 -17.28 18.50
C ASN A 17 4.57 -16.63 17.34
N CYS A 18 5.21 -15.77 16.54
CA CYS A 18 4.62 -15.18 15.34
C CYS A 18 4.42 -16.22 14.22
N PHE A 19 5.34 -17.19 14.09
CA PHE A 19 5.22 -18.33 13.18
C PHE A 19 4.03 -19.24 13.53
N GLN A 20 3.83 -19.53 14.83
CA GLN A 20 2.73 -20.38 15.28
C GLN A 20 1.35 -19.70 15.23
N ARG A 21 1.30 -18.37 15.39
CA ARG A 21 0.05 -17.59 15.38
C ARG A 21 -0.42 -17.17 13.99
N GLY A 22 0.36 -17.42 12.93
CA GLY A 22 0.03 -16.97 11.58
C GLY A 22 0.06 -15.44 11.43
N ASP A 23 0.80 -14.73 12.30
CA ASP A 23 0.92 -13.28 12.30
C ASP A 23 1.90 -12.85 11.20
N LYS A 24 1.40 -12.89 9.94
CA LYS A 24 2.16 -12.68 8.70
C LYS A 24 2.93 -11.36 8.65
N PHE A 25 2.47 -10.32 9.35
CA PHE A 25 3.04 -8.98 9.25
C PHE A 25 4.12 -8.69 10.31
N THR A 26 4.05 -9.31 11.48
CA THR A 26 5.16 -9.22 12.44
C THR A 26 6.45 -9.76 11.82
N LEU A 27 6.34 -10.76 10.94
CA LEU A 27 7.44 -11.25 10.09
C LEU A 27 7.92 -10.21 9.07
N GLU A 28 7.05 -9.43 8.44
CA GLU A 28 7.45 -8.35 7.53
C GLU A 28 8.18 -7.22 8.26
N TYR A 29 7.64 -6.79 9.41
CA TYR A 29 8.28 -5.79 10.26
C TYR A 29 9.64 -6.26 10.77
N ILE A 30 9.73 -7.51 11.23
CA ILE A 30 10.98 -8.15 11.61
C ILE A 30 11.93 -8.21 10.42
N ARG A 31 11.50 -8.63 9.23
CA ARG A 31 12.36 -8.71 8.02
C ARG A 31 12.83 -7.35 7.52
N ARG A 32 12.04 -6.30 7.68
CA ARG A 32 12.49 -4.92 7.45
C ARG A 32 13.58 -4.56 8.48
N ARG A 33 13.36 -4.80 9.77
CA ARG A 33 14.38 -4.48 10.80
C ARG A 33 15.62 -5.36 10.80
N THR A 34 15.52 -6.63 10.40
CA THR A 34 16.64 -7.59 10.38
C THR A 34 17.32 -7.68 9.02
N GLY A 35 16.72 -7.10 7.98
CA GLY A 35 17.20 -7.23 6.60
C GLY A 35 17.06 -8.63 6.00
N GLN A 36 16.27 -9.50 6.62
CA GLN A 36 16.16 -10.89 6.17
C GLN A 36 15.30 -10.97 4.88
N ALA A 37 15.96 -11.24 3.75
CA ALA A 37 15.31 -11.30 2.45
C ALA A 37 14.54 -12.61 2.18
N PHE A 38 14.97 -13.75 2.71
CA PHE A 38 14.28 -15.04 2.52
C PHE A 38 13.34 -15.35 3.69
N VAL A 39 12.19 -15.96 3.39
CA VAL A 39 11.23 -16.41 4.42
C VAL A 39 11.89 -17.52 5.25
N PRO A 40 11.95 -17.38 6.59
CA PRO A 40 12.52 -18.43 7.44
C PRO A 40 11.75 -19.74 7.27
N ASN A 41 12.45 -20.87 7.42
CA ASN A 41 11.91 -22.23 7.30
C ASN A 41 11.30 -22.61 5.92
N VAL A 42 11.23 -21.67 4.97
CA VAL A 42 10.89 -21.98 3.57
C VAL A 42 12.18 -22.26 2.80
N ARG A 43 12.21 -23.38 2.05
CA ARG A 43 13.39 -23.76 1.26
C ARG A 43 13.58 -22.80 0.08
N VAL A 44 14.82 -22.43 -0.20
CA VAL A 44 15.23 -21.77 -1.45
C VAL A 44 15.91 -22.84 -2.31
N HIS A 45 15.51 -22.94 -3.56
CA HIS A 45 16.02 -23.95 -4.47
C HIS A 45 16.35 -23.34 -5.83
N VAL A 46 17.59 -23.53 -6.27
CA VAL A 46 17.98 -23.21 -7.65
C VAL A 46 17.53 -24.37 -8.53
N LYS A 47 16.58 -24.11 -9.43
CA LYS A 47 15.98 -25.11 -10.32
C LYS A 47 16.87 -25.43 -11.51
N SER A 48 17.47 -24.40 -12.10
CA SER A 48 18.32 -24.55 -13.27
C SER A 48 19.27 -23.37 -13.40
N ILE A 49 20.44 -23.64 -13.95
CA ILE A 49 21.36 -22.63 -14.45
C ILE A 49 21.63 -22.98 -15.92
N VAL A 50 21.42 -22.02 -16.82
CA VAL A 50 21.65 -22.19 -18.25
C VAL A 50 22.54 -21.06 -18.74
N ALA A 51 23.67 -21.38 -19.34
CA ALA A 51 24.55 -20.39 -19.94
C ALA A 51 24.12 -20.07 -21.36
N LYS A 52 24.02 -18.78 -21.70
CA LYS A 52 23.75 -18.30 -23.05
C LYS A 52 24.96 -17.51 -23.54
N ARG A 53 25.45 -17.83 -24.73
CA ARG A 53 26.53 -17.07 -25.38
C ARG A 53 26.00 -15.70 -25.80
N THR A 54 26.72 -14.62 -25.49
CA THR A 54 26.33 -13.24 -25.81
C THR A 54 27.30 -12.59 -26.79
N ASP A 55 26.79 -12.12 -27.93
CA ASP A 55 27.61 -11.47 -28.97
C ASP A 55 27.75 -9.94 -28.76
N LYS A 56 27.09 -9.38 -27.74
CA LYS A 56 26.82 -7.93 -27.61
C LYS A 56 27.76 -7.14 -26.67
N CYS A 57 28.90 -7.68 -26.24
CA CYS A 57 29.76 -7.02 -25.25
C CYS A 57 31.23 -6.98 -25.68
N SER A 58 31.91 -5.85 -25.48
CA SER A 58 33.34 -5.65 -25.81
C SER A 58 34.31 -6.57 -25.04
N THR A 59 33.82 -7.24 -23.99
CA THR A 59 34.55 -8.24 -23.18
C THR A 59 34.25 -9.70 -23.58
N ALA A 60 33.52 -9.93 -24.68
CA ALA A 60 33.12 -11.26 -25.16
C ALA A 60 34.28 -12.24 -25.42
N PHE A 61 35.53 -11.77 -25.47
CA PHE A 61 36.71 -12.62 -25.64
C PHE A 61 37.15 -13.37 -24.37
N ILE A 62 36.70 -12.97 -23.16
CA ILE A 62 37.19 -13.53 -21.89
C ILE A 62 36.08 -14.25 -21.09
N ASP A 63 34.83 -13.77 -21.15
CA ASP A 63 33.65 -14.41 -20.52
C ASP A 63 32.41 -14.23 -21.43
N PRO A 64 32.27 -15.07 -22.47
CA PRO A 64 31.22 -14.91 -23.47
C PRO A 64 29.83 -15.35 -22.99
N TYR A 65 29.73 -15.98 -21.81
CA TYR A 65 28.49 -16.58 -21.34
C TYR A 65 27.79 -15.72 -20.28
N LEU A 66 26.48 -15.56 -20.46
CA LEU A 66 25.58 -15.03 -19.46
C LEU A 66 24.79 -16.20 -18.86
N PHE A 67 24.94 -16.42 -17.56
CA PHE A 67 24.27 -17.50 -16.84
C PHE A 67 22.89 -17.03 -16.40
N CYS A 68 21.86 -17.69 -16.91
CA CYS A 68 20.46 -17.56 -16.53
C CYS A 68 20.17 -18.53 -15.38
N ILE A 69 19.92 -18.01 -14.18
CA ILE A 69 19.65 -18.80 -12.97
C ILE A 69 18.16 -18.69 -12.67
N THR A 70 17.45 -19.81 -12.64
CA THR A 70 16.06 -19.88 -12.22
C THR A 70 15.99 -20.42 -10.80
N ALA A 71 15.46 -19.62 -9.88
CA ALA A 71 15.31 -19.96 -8.47
C ALA A 71 13.83 -20.04 -8.07
N GLN A 72 13.55 -20.82 -7.02
CA GLN A 72 12.23 -20.96 -6.42
C GLN A 72 12.32 -20.85 -4.90
N HIS A 73 11.37 -20.15 -4.31
CA HIS A 73 11.21 -20.02 -2.87
C HIS A 73 9.72 -20.02 -2.50
N GLY A 74 9.24 -21.13 -1.93
CA GLY A 74 7.80 -21.36 -1.78
C GLY A 74 7.11 -21.41 -3.15
N LEU A 75 6.04 -20.62 -3.32
CA LEU A 75 5.33 -20.45 -4.59
C LEU A 75 6.03 -19.47 -5.55
N ASN A 76 6.97 -18.65 -5.05
CA ASN A 76 7.63 -17.63 -5.84
C ASN A 76 8.75 -18.22 -6.69
N LYS A 77 8.74 -17.91 -7.99
CA LYS A 77 9.79 -18.30 -8.95
C LYS A 77 10.30 -17.06 -9.66
N TRP A 78 11.62 -16.90 -9.72
CA TRP A 78 12.23 -15.77 -10.41
C TRP A 78 13.50 -16.21 -11.15
N THR A 79 13.93 -15.37 -12.08
CA THR A 79 15.10 -15.61 -12.91
C THR A 79 16.04 -14.42 -12.80
N ILE A 80 17.34 -14.71 -12.64
CA ILE A 80 18.40 -13.70 -12.60
C ILE A 80 19.49 -14.06 -13.60
N TYR A 81 20.20 -13.03 -14.06
CA TYR A 81 21.31 -13.18 -15.00
C TYR A 81 22.61 -12.75 -14.35
N LYS A 82 23.63 -13.61 -14.41
CA LYS A 82 24.97 -13.35 -13.82
C LYS A 82 26.07 -13.80 -14.77
N ARG A 83 27.21 -13.12 -14.71
CA ARG A 83 28.46 -13.56 -15.33
C ARG A 83 29.21 -14.49 -14.39
N TYR A 84 30.16 -15.28 -14.92
CA TYR A 84 30.86 -16.26 -14.11
C TYR A 84 31.61 -15.62 -12.94
N ARG A 85 32.21 -14.45 -13.17
CA ARG A 85 32.87 -13.65 -12.15
C ARG A 85 32.00 -13.38 -10.93
N HIS A 86 30.70 -13.14 -11.10
CA HIS A 86 29.80 -12.90 -9.97
C HIS A 86 29.67 -14.11 -9.03
N PHE A 87 29.75 -15.33 -9.57
CA PHE A 87 29.73 -16.56 -8.76
C PHE A 87 31.02 -16.67 -7.94
N GLN A 88 32.15 -16.32 -8.55
CA GLN A 88 33.47 -16.35 -7.91
C GLN A 88 33.56 -15.32 -6.78
N ASP A 89 33.12 -14.09 -7.06
CA ASP A 89 33.10 -13.00 -6.08
C ASP A 89 32.19 -13.36 -4.89
N LEU A 90 31.01 -13.95 -5.15
CA LEU A 90 30.13 -14.45 -4.09
C LEU A 90 30.81 -15.55 -3.28
N HIS A 91 31.37 -16.56 -3.93
CA HIS A 91 32.02 -17.68 -3.25
C HIS A 91 33.15 -17.20 -2.34
N GLN A 92 34.04 -16.33 -2.84
CA GLN A 92 35.13 -15.76 -2.07
C GLN A 92 34.61 -14.98 -0.85
N THR A 93 33.55 -14.19 -1.03
CA THR A 93 32.92 -13.42 0.05
C THR A 93 32.36 -14.34 1.13
N LEU A 94 31.65 -15.40 0.75
CA LEU A 94 31.10 -16.37 1.71
C LEU A 94 32.20 -17.15 2.44
N MET A 95 33.29 -17.51 1.76
CA MET A 95 34.43 -18.18 2.39
C MET A 95 35.17 -17.27 3.38
N ASN A 96 35.30 -15.98 3.08
CA ASN A 96 35.85 -14.99 4.01
C ASN A 96 34.97 -14.90 5.27
N PHE A 97 33.65 -14.83 5.11
CA PHE A 97 32.70 -14.84 6.22
C PHE A 97 32.84 -16.10 7.09
N VAL A 98 32.96 -17.29 6.50
CA VAL A 98 33.19 -18.54 7.25
C VAL A 98 34.49 -18.47 8.06
N ASN A 99 35.56 -17.93 7.47
CA ASN A 99 36.85 -17.81 8.15
C ASN A 99 36.82 -16.79 9.29
N GLU A 100 36.05 -15.72 9.18
CA GLU A 100 35.84 -14.75 10.26
C GLU A 100 35.03 -15.34 11.41
N GLU A 101 33.93 -16.06 11.12
CA GLU A 101 33.12 -16.73 12.14
C GLU A 101 33.93 -17.77 12.92
N ARG A 102 34.82 -18.52 12.25
CA ARG A 102 35.76 -19.44 12.90
C ARG A 102 36.72 -18.74 13.87
N LYS A 103 37.21 -17.56 13.50
CA LYS A 103 38.09 -16.77 14.37
C LYS A 103 37.37 -16.30 15.63
N LYS A 104 36.06 -16.02 15.53
CA LYS A 104 35.21 -15.64 16.67
C LYS A 104 34.84 -16.83 17.57
N SER A 105 34.57 -18.00 17.00
CA SER A 105 34.20 -19.21 17.76
C SER A 105 35.37 -19.93 18.46
N ASN A 106 36.62 -19.47 18.27
CA ASN A 106 37.75 -20.00 19.04
C ASN A 106 37.75 -19.58 20.52
N ASN A 107 36.76 -18.78 20.97
CA ASN A 107 36.53 -18.46 22.38
C ASN A 107 35.29 -19.11 23.00
N ASP A 108 34.41 -19.76 22.22
CA ASP A 108 33.26 -20.51 22.74
C ASP A 108 32.95 -21.69 21.80
N LEU A 109 33.07 -22.91 22.34
CA LEU A 109 32.85 -24.17 21.63
C LEU A 109 31.37 -24.36 21.25
N ASP A 110 31.18 -25.03 20.10
CA ASP A 110 29.95 -25.54 19.51
C ASP A 110 29.04 -24.57 18.74
N MET A 111 29.48 -24.28 17.51
CA MET A 111 28.58 -23.96 16.41
C MET A 111 29.10 -24.60 15.12
N TYR A 112 28.38 -25.62 14.61
CA TYR A 112 28.50 -26.26 13.28
C TYR A 112 29.42 -27.48 13.12
N GLY A 113 28.80 -28.68 13.15
CA GLY A 113 29.39 -29.95 12.68
C GLY A 113 29.61 -30.10 11.16
N PHE A 114 29.84 -29.00 10.43
CA PHE A 114 30.02 -29.00 8.96
C PHE A 114 31.35 -28.42 8.48
N PHE A 115 32.28 -28.06 9.39
CA PHE A 115 33.39 -27.19 9.01
C PHE A 115 34.74 -27.54 9.66
N ASN A 116 35.43 -28.59 9.21
CA ASN A 116 36.84 -28.81 9.58
C ASN A 116 37.77 -28.87 8.35
N PRO A 117 38.78 -27.98 8.23
CA PRO A 117 39.79 -28.07 7.18
C PRO A 117 41.11 -28.60 7.75
N THR A 118 41.68 -29.63 7.10
CA THR A 118 43.06 -30.14 7.26
C THR A 118 43.28 -30.99 8.53
N LYS A 119 43.93 -32.16 8.53
CA LYS A 119 45.25 -32.57 8.00
C LYS A 119 45.36 -34.11 8.09
N LYS A 120 46.24 -34.70 7.26
CA LYS A 120 46.68 -36.09 7.31
C LYS A 120 47.09 -36.51 8.74
N ASN A 121 46.43 -37.53 9.29
CA ASN A 121 46.88 -38.20 10.51
C ASN A 121 48.09 -39.08 10.17
N ASN A 122 49.29 -38.63 10.53
CA ASN A 122 50.36 -39.55 10.93
C ASN A 122 50.15 -39.86 12.41
N VAL A 123 49.92 -41.14 12.66
CA VAL A 123 49.84 -41.74 13.98
C VAL A 123 51.19 -41.61 14.68
N VAL A 124 51.21 -41.05 15.89
CA VAL A 124 52.28 -41.29 16.87
C VAL A 124 51.61 -41.55 18.22
N TRP A 125 51.86 -42.73 18.75
CA TRP A 125 51.51 -43.14 20.11
C TRP A 125 52.47 -42.50 21.12
N ALA A 126 51.95 -42.04 22.25
CA ALA A 126 52.70 -41.98 23.50
C ALA A 126 51.73 -42.04 24.69
N ASP A 127 51.80 -43.16 25.40
CA ASP A 127 51.32 -43.38 26.76
C ASP A 127 51.93 -42.37 27.75
N ASN A 128 51.16 -41.96 28.76
CA ASN A 128 51.47 -42.23 30.18
C ASN A 128 50.41 -41.63 31.14
N ARG A 129 49.85 -42.51 31.99
CA ARG A 129 49.56 -42.45 33.46
C ARG A 129 49.62 -41.05 34.13
N SER A 130 48.83 -40.65 35.12
CA SER A 130 48.03 -41.26 36.21
C SER A 130 47.21 -40.09 36.84
N ASP A 131 46.03 -40.22 37.42
CA ASP A 131 45.69 -40.56 38.84
C ASP A 131 44.20 -40.12 38.99
N ALA A 132 43.23 -40.98 39.29
CA ALA A 132 42.79 -41.47 40.61
C ALA A 132 41.89 -40.51 41.43
N ASN A 133 40.65 -40.98 41.69
CA ASN A 133 39.80 -40.79 42.89
C ASN A 133 39.12 -39.41 43.08
N GLU A 134 37.89 -39.24 43.61
CA GLU A 134 36.88 -40.07 44.32
C GLU A 134 35.56 -39.24 44.37
N CYS A 135 34.37 -39.81 44.10
CA CYS A 135 33.31 -40.22 45.06
C CYS A 135 32.65 -39.09 45.89
N GLY A 136 31.42 -38.66 45.56
CA GLY A 136 30.17 -39.01 46.29
C GLY A 136 29.45 -37.72 46.77
N ARG A 137 28.14 -37.60 47.01
CA ARG A 137 26.98 -38.50 47.09
C ARG A 137 25.71 -37.61 47.30
N LEU A 138 24.59 -37.91 46.62
CA LEU A 138 23.15 -37.93 47.03
C LEU A 138 22.65 -36.91 48.10
N ASP A 139 21.46 -36.28 48.10
CA ASP A 139 20.15 -36.59 47.52
C ASP A 139 19.12 -35.51 47.95
N LYS A 140 17.96 -35.47 47.24
CA LYS A 140 16.63 -34.92 47.60
C LYS A 140 16.32 -33.42 47.44
N MET A 141 15.63 -33.09 46.35
CA MET A 141 14.29 -32.46 46.43
C MET A 141 13.45 -32.80 45.20
N GLU A 142 12.27 -33.35 45.45
CA GLU A 142 11.30 -33.84 44.47
C GLU A 142 10.38 -32.73 43.92
N LYS A 143 10.01 -32.90 42.64
CA LYS A 143 8.71 -32.58 42.00
C LYS A 143 8.39 -31.14 41.59
N TYR A 144 8.83 -30.79 40.38
CA TYR A 144 7.98 -30.29 39.27
C TYR A 144 8.54 -30.86 37.96
N PRO A 145 7.74 -31.32 36.98
CA PRO A 145 8.28 -31.75 35.70
C PRO A 145 8.72 -30.51 34.91
N VAL A 146 9.99 -30.13 35.10
CA VAL A 146 10.75 -29.40 34.10
C VAL A 146 10.87 -30.36 32.91
N SER A 147 9.90 -30.28 32.01
CA SER A 147 10.09 -30.77 30.66
C SER A 147 11.19 -29.89 30.09
N ILE A 148 12.42 -30.39 30.12
CA ILE A 148 13.51 -29.91 29.30
C ILE A 148 12.90 -29.67 27.91
N ILE A 149 12.85 -28.40 27.52
CA ILE A 149 12.54 -28.00 26.17
C ILE A 149 13.61 -28.67 25.32
N VAL A 150 13.25 -29.83 24.78
CA VAL A 150 13.80 -30.34 23.55
C VAL A 150 13.58 -29.20 22.58
N VAL A 151 14.62 -28.36 22.42
CA VAL A 151 14.79 -27.46 21.30
C VAL A 151 14.48 -28.33 20.10
N LEU A 152 13.30 -28.13 19.51
CA LEU A 152 12.76 -28.98 18.47
C LEU A 152 13.83 -29.06 17.40
N GLY A 153 14.42 -30.25 17.35
CA GLY A 153 15.48 -30.58 16.44
C GLY A 153 15.00 -30.23 15.05
N VAL A 154 15.70 -29.29 14.43
CA VAL A 154 15.97 -29.38 13.02
C VAL A 154 16.59 -30.75 12.85
N THR A 155 15.79 -31.77 12.51
CA THR A 155 16.32 -32.99 11.93
C THR A 155 16.86 -32.59 10.56
N CYS A 156 18.06 -32.02 10.57
CA CYS A 156 18.98 -32.09 9.47
C CYS A 156 19.05 -33.57 9.14
N ILE A 157 18.51 -33.96 8.00
CA ILE A 157 18.88 -35.22 7.36
C ILE A 157 20.41 -35.18 7.32
N GLN A 158 21.05 -35.97 8.18
CA GLN A 158 22.49 -36.06 8.29
C GLN A 158 22.98 -36.78 7.02
N ASP A 159 23.30 -36.00 5.99
CA ASP A 159 24.11 -36.48 4.87
C ASP A 159 25.48 -36.85 5.45
N LYS A 160 25.78 -38.15 5.49
CA LYS A 160 27.00 -38.73 6.10
C LYS A 160 28.30 -38.43 5.35
N ASN A 161 28.26 -37.64 4.27
CA ASN A 161 29.44 -37.26 3.49
C ASN A 161 29.74 -35.77 3.70
N ASN A 162 30.65 -35.50 4.64
CA ASN A 162 31.00 -34.18 5.17
C ASN A 162 31.98 -33.40 4.26
N GLU A 163 31.68 -33.32 2.95
CA GLU A 163 32.47 -32.54 1.99
C GLU A 163 31.80 -31.19 1.69
N TYR A 164 32.60 -30.11 1.67
CA TYR A 164 32.15 -28.78 1.25
C TYR A 164 31.45 -28.87 -0.11
N PRO A 165 30.39 -28.07 -0.36
CA PRO A 165 29.84 -27.97 -1.71
C PRO A 165 30.94 -27.51 -2.66
N TYR A 166 31.33 -28.38 -3.58
CA TYR A 166 32.37 -28.11 -4.56
C TYR A 166 31.99 -26.85 -5.35
N PHE A 167 32.81 -25.80 -5.23
CA PHE A 167 32.72 -24.65 -6.10
C PHE A 167 33.70 -24.86 -7.26
N PRO A 168 33.28 -24.64 -8.51
CA PRO A 168 34.17 -24.77 -9.66
C PRO A 168 35.18 -23.60 -9.69
N ALA A 169 36.16 -23.59 -8.79
CA ALA A 169 37.19 -22.56 -8.72
C ALA A 169 38.07 -22.60 -9.98
N THR A 170 38.28 -21.45 -10.62
CA THR A 170 39.19 -21.34 -11.76
C THR A 170 40.63 -21.29 -11.26
N ASN A 171 41.20 -22.46 -10.99
CA ASN A 171 42.64 -22.60 -11.12
C ASN A 171 43.05 -22.95 -12.56
N ASP A 172 42.07 -23.19 -13.44
CA ASP A 172 42.33 -23.61 -14.80
C ASP A 172 42.23 -22.44 -15.78
N GLN A 173 43.31 -22.26 -16.52
CA GLN A 173 43.40 -21.50 -17.77
C GLN A 173 42.54 -22.12 -18.89
N THR A 174 41.44 -22.82 -18.59
CA THR A 174 40.50 -23.29 -19.61
C THR A 174 39.58 -22.12 -19.97
N PRO A 175 39.66 -21.58 -21.20
CA PRO A 175 38.75 -20.55 -21.64
C PRO A 175 37.31 -21.07 -21.55
N LEU A 176 36.38 -20.22 -21.11
CA LEU A 176 34.94 -20.47 -21.19
C LEU A 176 34.53 -20.46 -22.67
N THR A 177 34.93 -21.46 -23.46
CA THR A 177 34.76 -21.51 -24.93
C THR A 177 34.15 -22.80 -25.45
N ASN A 178 33.99 -23.82 -24.59
CA ASN A 178 33.39 -25.11 -24.96
C ASN A 178 32.05 -25.32 -24.25
N ASP A 179 30.97 -25.46 -25.02
CA ASP A 179 29.60 -25.60 -24.52
C ASP A 179 29.41 -26.80 -23.57
N SER A 180 30.10 -27.93 -23.81
CA SER A 180 30.00 -29.12 -22.94
C SER A 180 30.56 -28.90 -21.53
N ILE A 181 31.66 -28.15 -21.42
CA ILE A 181 32.27 -27.78 -20.13
C ILE A 181 31.36 -26.81 -19.37
N ILE A 182 30.67 -25.94 -20.10
CA ILE A 182 29.76 -24.95 -19.54
C ILE A 182 28.49 -25.61 -19.00
N GLU A 183 27.93 -26.59 -19.70
CA GLU A 183 26.77 -27.36 -19.23
C GLU A 183 27.07 -28.09 -17.91
N GLU A 184 28.23 -28.77 -17.84
CA GLU A 184 28.63 -29.46 -16.62
C GLU A 184 28.88 -28.47 -15.46
N ARG A 185 29.53 -27.34 -15.76
CA ARG A 185 29.71 -26.26 -14.79
C ARG A 185 28.37 -25.71 -14.29
N CYS A 186 27.37 -25.59 -15.15
CA CYS A 186 26.02 -25.19 -14.74
C CYS A 186 25.39 -26.19 -13.76
N ARG A 187 25.52 -27.50 -14.01
CA ARG A 187 25.05 -28.55 -13.08
C ARG A 187 25.72 -28.47 -11.72
N ILE A 188 27.03 -28.32 -11.70
CA ILE A 188 27.81 -28.16 -10.47
C ILE A 188 27.35 -26.92 -9.69
N LEU A 189 27.16 -25.78 -10.36
CA LEU A 189 26.68 -24.56 -9.72
C LEU A 189 25.28 -24.73 -9.11
N VAL A 190 24.38 -25.46 -9.78
CA VAL A 190 23.04 -25.78 -9.23
C VAL A 190 23.17 -26.55 -7.91
N ASP A 191 23.99 -27.60 -7.87
CA ASP A 191 24.24 -28.38 -6.65
C ASP A 191 24.89 -27.52 -5.55
N TYR A 192 25.91 -26.73 -5.91
CA TYR A 192 26.58 -25.79 -5.02
C TYR A 192 25.59 -24.86 -4.32
N PHE A 193 24.74 -24.15 -5.07
CA PHE A 193 23.75 -23.25 -4.46
C PHE A 193 22.73 -23.98 -3.62
N ASN A 194 22.25 -25.14 -4.08
CA ASN A 194 21.27 -25.92 -3.33
C ASN A 194 21.80 -26.49 -2.02
N LYS A 195 23.13 -26.64 -1.87
CA LYS A 195 23.79 -26.96 -0.61
C LYS A 195 24.01 -25.71 0.25
N VAL A 196 24.59 -24.65 -0.31
CA VAL A 196 24.87 -23.38 0.40
C VAL A 196 23.58 -22.76 0.95
N LEU A 197 22.52 -22.69 0.15
CA LEU A 197 21.24 -22.13 0.54
C LEU A 197 20.50 -22.98 1.58
N ARG A 198 20.95 -24.18 1.97
CA ARG A 198 20.36 -24.88 3.12
C ARG A 198 20.63 -24.13 4.42
N HIS A 199 21.75 -23.43 4.53
CA HIS A 199 22.18 -22.78 5.77
C HIS A 199 21.58 -21.39 5.96
N PRO A 200 20.88 -21.12 7.10
CA PRO A 200 20.27 -19.82 7.38
C PRO A 200 21.25 -18.65 7.36
N LYS A 201 22.48 -18.84 7.88
CA LYS A 201 23.52 -17.79 7.88
C LYS A 201 23.91 -17.33 6.47
N PHE A 202 24.06 -18.26 5.52
CA PHE A 202 24.35 -17.89 4.13
C PHE A 202 23.15 -17.22 3.46
N ARG A 203 21.91 -17.65 3.77
CA ARG A 203 20.70 -16.95 3.28
C ARG A 203 20.59 -15.52 3.81
N ALA A 204 21.00 -15.29 5.06
CA ALA A 204 20.98 -13.98 5.69
C ALA A 204 22.13 -13.06 5.23
N HIS A 205 23.19 -13.61 4.65
CA HIS A 205 24.37 -12.85 4.26
C HIS A 205 24.06 -11.81 3.16
N PRO A 206 24.46 -10.53 3.31
CA PRO A 206 24.14 -9.48 2.34
C PRO A 206 24.55 -9.79 0.90
N ALA A 207 25.74 -10.35 0.68
CA ALA A 207 26.21 -10.75 -0.65
C ALA A 207 25.34 -11.83 -1.31
N MET A 208 24.73 -12.72 -0.53
CA MET A 208 23.80 -13.73 -1.06
C MET A 208 22.52 -13.07 -1.57
N ARG A 209 21.99 -12.09 -0.82
CA ARG A 209 20.79 -11.34 -1.20
C ARG A 209 21.05 -10.52 -2.49
N GLU A 210 22.20 -9.84 -2.54
CA GLU A 210 22.61 -9.08 -3.72
C GLU A 210 22.83 -9.99 -4.94
N PHE A 211 23.45 -11.16 -4.74
CA PHE A 211 23.61 -12.13 -5.82
C PHE A 211 22.25 -12.59 -6.34
N PHE A 212 21.28 -12.89 -5.47
CA PHE A 212 19.97 -13.34 -5.92
C PHE A 212 19.01 -12.23 -6.37
N ASN A 213 19.44 -10.97 -6.32
CA ASN A 213 18.61 -9.78 -6.56
C ASN A 213 17.32 -9.83 -5.72
N VAL A 214 17.45 -10.07 -4.41
CA VAL A 214 16.31 -10.13 -3.47
C VAL A 214 16.48 -9.17 -2.30
N SER A 215 15.37 -8.66 -1.79
CA SER A 215 15.25 -7.76 -0.66
C SER A 215 14.22 -8.25 0.36
N CYS A 216 14.04 -7.47 1.43
CA CYS A 216 12.97 -7.69 2.40
C CYS A 216 11.56 -7.62 1.76
N LEU A 217 11.39 -7.03 0.57
CA LEU A 217 10.11 -6.91 -0.14
C LEU A 217 9.86 -7.96 -1.24
N SER A 218 10.81 -8.86 -1.51
CA SER A 218 10.69 -9.82 -2.63
C SER A 218 9.65 -10.91 -2.39
N PHE A 219 9.47 -11.33 -1.14
CA PHE A 219 8.62 -12.47 -0.77
C PHE A 219 7.66 -12.10 0.36
N ILE A 220 6.93 -10.99 0.18
CA ILE A 220 5.85 -10.57 1.07
C ILE A 220 4.54 -11.00 0.43
N HIS A 221 3.74 -11.76 1.17
CA HIS A 221 2.42 -12.20 0.73
C HIS A 221 1.52 -10.99 0.44
N GLY A 222 0.78 -10.99 -0.67
CA GLY A 222 -0.04 -9.86 -1.08
C GLY A 222 0.72 -8.79 -1.85
N LEU A 223 2.06 -8.78 -1.85
CA LEU A 223 2.84 -7.96 -2.79
C LEU A 223 3.22 -8.80 -4.00
N SER A 224 3.23 -8.16 -5.16
CA SER A 224 3.51 -8.87 -6.39
C SER A 224 4.98 -9.30 -6.49
N VAL A 225 5.27 -10.33 -7.29
CA VAL A 225 6.65 -10.80 -7.49
C VAL A 225 7.45 -9.67 -8.13
N SER A 226 8.64 -9.42 -7.59
CA SER A 226 9.50 -8.38 -8.16
C SER A 226 9.95 -8.77 -9.57
N ARG A 227 9.72 -7.86 -10.51
CA ARG A 227 10.18 -8.00 -11.91
C ARG A 227 11.68 -7.86 -12.00
N LYS A 228 12.21 -6.85 -11.31
CA LYS A 228 13.64 -6.57 -11.21
C LYS A 228 13.95 -5.87 -9.91
N GLU A 229 15.10 -6.22 -9.35
CA GLU A 229 15.65 -5.56 -8.18
C GLU A 229 17.16 -5.34 -8.31
N GLY A 230 17.67 -4.27 -7.71
CA GLY A 230 19.11 -4.06 -7.63
C GLY A 230 19.51 -2.65 -7.18
N TYR A 231 20.81 -2.46 -7.00
CA TYR A 231 21.37 -1.17 -6.60
C TYR A 231 21.45 -0.19 -7.77
N LEU A 232 20.84 0.98 -7.60
CA LEU A 232 21.03 2.13 -8.48
C LEU A 232 21.26 3.39 -7.62
N SER A 233 21.82 4.44 -8.21
CA SER A 233 22.00 5.71 -7.52
C SER A 233 20.96 6.72 -7.99
N GLU A 234 20.49 7.57 -7.08
CA GLU A 234 19.62 8.67 -7.45
C GLU A 234 20.47 9.85 -7.95
N ALA A 235 20.14 10.37 -9.14
CA ALA A 235 20.84 11.51 -9.71
C ALA A 235 20.12 12.83 -9.40
N SER A 236 18.79 12.83 -9.42
CA SER A 236 17.96 13.94 -8.98
C SER A 236 16.52 13.49 -8.71
N ILE A 237 15.83 14.23 -7.82
CA ILE A 237 14.39 14.17 -7.65
C ILE A 237 13.83 15.58 -7.76
N ASP A 238 12.83 15.76 -8.63
CA ASP A 238 11.96 16.92 -8.55
C ASP A 238 10.72 16.55 -7.74
N TYR A 239 10.65 17.07 -6.51
CA TYR A 239 9.40 17.11 -5.77
C TYR A 239 8.58 18.29 -6.29
N TYR A 240 7.32 18.06 -6.64
CA TYR A 240 6.38 19.16 -6.76
C TYR A 240 6.08 19.65 -5.33
N CYS A 241 6.85 20.64 -4.88
CA CYS A 241 6.53 21.42 -3.69
C CYS A 241 5.60 22.55 -4.13
N ASP A 242 4.51 22.78 -3.40
CA ASP A 242 3.48 23.80 -3.67
C ASP A 242 3.98 25.25 -3.54
N GLN A 243 5.26 25.52 -3.81
CA GLN A 243 5.81 26.85 -3.85
C GLN A 243 6.19 27.20 -5.28
N HIS A 244 5.57 28.29 -5.76
CA HIS A 244 5.89 29.05 -6.96
C HIS A 244 7.31 29.63 -6.94
N VAL A 245 8.32 28.84 -6.60
CA VAL A 245 9.70 29.21 -6.81
C VAL A 245 10.42 28.07 -7.51
N LEU A 246 10.73 28.33 -8.78
CA LEU A 246 11.86 27.72 -9.48
C LEU A 246 13.13 28.07 -8.70
N PHE A 247 13.39 27.39 -7.58
CA PHE A 247 14.73 27.34 -7.02
C PHE A 247 15.42 26.13 -7.64
N PRO A 248 16.54 26.34 -8.37
CA PRO A 248 17.39 25.24 -8.79
C PRO A 248 17.75 24.40 -7.56
N THR A 249 17.56 23.10 -7.69
CA THR A 249 17.56 22.03 -6.68
C THR A 249 18.89 21.80 -5.93
N GLN A 250 19.72 22.83 -5.73
CA GLN A 250 20.99 22.70 -5.02
C GLN A 250 20.93 23.08 -3.53
N TYR A 251 20.01 23.95 -3.08
CA TYR A 251 20.07 24.48 -1.71
C TYR A 251 19.23 23.72 -0.66
N LEU A 252 18.17 23.00 -1.06
CA LEU A 252 17.38 22.17 -0.13
C LEU A 252 17.96 20.77 0.10
N CYS A 253 18.89 20.31 -0.75
CA CYS A 253 19.66 19.07 -0.52
C CYS A 253 20.62 19.18 0.69
N ASN A 254 20.86 20.38 1.23
CA ASN A 254 21.65 20.54 2.46
C ASN A 254 20.82 20.43 3.76
N LEU A 255 19.48 20.53 3.67
CA LEU A 255 18.56 20.40 4.82
C LEU A 255 17.84 19.04 4.84
N CYS A 256 17.61 18.45 3.68
CA CYS A 256 17.30 17.05 3.53
C CYS A 256 18.63 16.31 3.48
N LYS A 257 18.96 15.40 4.39
CA LYS A 257 20.05 14.44 4.15
C LYS A 257 19.63 13.55 2.96
N CYS A 258 19.72 14.08 1.74
CA CYS A 258 19.71 13.33 0.51
C CYS A 258 20.99 12.50 0.58
N HIS A 259 20.86 11.27 1.09
CA HIS A 259 21.97 10.36 1.17
C HIS A 259 22.43 10.06 -0.27
N ASP A 260 23.57 10.61 -0.67
CA ASP A 260 24.26 10.42 -1.97
C ASP A 260 24.75 8.95 -2.20
N GLY A 261 24.06 7.98 -1.62
CA GLY A 261 24.41 6.56 -1.66
C GLY A 261 23.56 5.77 -2.66
N PRO A 262 24.05 4.60 -3.10
CA PRO A 262 23.23 3.66 -3.87
C PRO A 262 22.01 3.22 -3.04
N LYS A 263 20.85 3.17 -3.67
CA LYS A 263 19.60 2.65 -3.11
C LYS A 263 19.24 1.34 -3.80
N TRP A 264 18.45 0.51 -3.13
CA TRP A 264 17.96 -0.73 -3.72
C TRP A 264 16.59 -0.48 -4.34
N PHE A 265 16.54 -0.48 -5.68
CA PHE A 265 15.33 -0.26 -6.46
C PHE A 265 14.63 -1.57 -6.77
N ILE A 266 13.31 -1.54 -6.79
CA ILE A 266 12.43 -2.69 -7.00
C ILE A 266 11.33 -2.27 -7.96
N ILE A 267 11.19 -3.03 -9.05
CA ILE A 267 10.08 -2.91 -9.99
C ILE A 267 9.03 -3.97 -9.63
N LYS A 268 7.82 -3.51 -9.27
CA LYS A 268 6.62 -4.33 -9.08
C LYS A 268 5.66 -4.15 -10.25
N ASP A 269 4.51 -4.81 -10.21
CA ASP A 269 3.53 -4.78 -11.33
C ASP A 269 2.77 -3.47 -11.46
N SER A 270 2.59 -2.74 -10.36
CA SER A 270 1.81 -1.49 -10.33
C SER A 270 2.58 -0.29 -9.78
N TYR A 271 3.84 -0.48 -9.38
CA TYR A 271 4.68 0.59 -8.84
C TYR A 271 6.17 0.24 -8.87
N ILE A 272 6.99 1.27 -8.66
CA ILE A 272 8.42 1.16 -8.42
C ILE A 272 8.70 1.68 -7.02
N VAL A 273 9.57 1.02 -6.27
CA VAL A 273 9.92 1.45 -4.92
C VAL A 273 11.43 1.35 -4.70
N ASP A 274 11.96 2.30 -3.95
CA ASP A 274 13.33 2.27 -3.44
C ASP A 274 13.35 2.02 -1.92
N ILE A 275 14.30 1.19 -1.48
CA ILE A 275 14.57 0.93 -0.07
C ILE A 275 15.99 1.37 0.30
N ARG A 276 16.16 1.85 1.54
CA ARG A 276 17.47 2.19 2.08
C ARG A 276 18.25 0.88 2.37
N PRO A 277 19.51 0.72 1.93
CA PRO A 277 20.22 -0.56 2.08
C PRO A 277 20.57 -0.98 3.52
N ASP A 278 20.75 -0.01 4.42
CA ASP A 278 21.18 -0.17 5.80
C ASP A 278 20.01 -0.38 6.79
N THR A 279 18.96 0.41 6.64
CA THR A 279 17.77 0.41 7.51
C THR A 279 16.60 -0.36 6.92
N HIS A 280 16.66 -0.68 5.62
CA HIS A 280 15.56 -1.31 4.86
C HIS A 280 14.25 -0.53 4.89
N GLU A 281 14.32 0.77 5.18
CA GLU A 281 13.19 1.70 5.11
C GLU A 281 12.78 1.92 3.66
N VAL A 282 11.47 1.91 3.42
CA VAL A 282 10.88 2.30 2.14
C VAL A 282 10.91 3.82 2.02
N TYR A 283 11.36 4.33 0.88
CA TYR A 283 11.42 5.77 0.62
C TYR A 283 10.21 6.32 -0.12
N PHE A 284 9.87 5.82 -1.30
CA PHE A 284 8.68 6.30 -2.00
C PHE A 284 8.20 5.27 -3.04
N PRO A 285 6.98 4.72 -2.88
CA PRO A 285 6.35 3.94 -3.92
C PRO A 285 5.82 4.87 -5.03
N MET A 286 6.44 4.79 -6.21
CA MET A 286 6.04 5.51 -7.41
C MET A 286 5.08 4.65 -8.23
N LEU A 287 3.79 5.01 -8.20
CA LEU A 287 2.74 4.29 -8.90
C LEU A 287 2.88 4.39 -10.42
N VAL A 288 2.53 3.32 -11.11
CA VAL A 288 2.34 3.26 -12.55
C VAL A 288 0.96 3.81 -12.87
N ASP A 289 0.91 5.10 -13.21
CA ASP A 289 -0.31 5.84 -13.55
C ASP A 289 -0.32 6.29 -15.02
N ARG A 290 -1.37 7.00 -15.46
CA ARG A 290 -1.46 7.53 -16.84
C ARG A 290 -0.37 8.55 -17.20
N GLY A 291 0.30 9.12 -16.20
CA GLY A 291 1.43 10.02 -16.37
C GLY A 291 2.78 9.27 -16.38
N PHE A 292 2.76 7.94 -16.26
CA PHE A 292 3.96 7.13 -16.15
C PHE A 292 4.73 7.10 -17.46
N GLN A 293 5.94 7.65 -17.45
CA GLN A 293 6.79 7.83 -18.61
C GLN A 293 8.23 7.49 -18.26
N VAL A 294 8.91 6.81 -19.19
CA VAL A 294 10.30 6.39 -19.05
C VAL A 294 11.06 6.89 -20.26
N SER A 295 12.19 7.56 -20.02
CA SER A 295 13.06 8.09 -21.07
C SER A 295 14.51 8.06 -20.63
N THR A 296 15.43 7.73 -21.53
CA THR A 296 16.87 7.83 -21.28
C THR A 296 17.30 9.30 -21.40
N VAL A 297 18.01 9.82 -20.40
CA VAL A 297 18.56 11.20 -20.40
C VAL A 297 19.92 11.24 -21.08
N ASN A 298 20.77 10.27 -20.75
CA ASN A 298 22.08 10.02 -21.34
C ASN A 298 22.43 8.53 -21.17
N ASP A 299 23.58 8.10 -21.65
CA ASP A 299 23.99 6.68 -21.67
C ASP A 299 23.87 5.96 -20.32
N ASN A 300 23.92 6.67 -19.19
CA ASN A 300 23.88 6.06 -17.85
C ASN A 300 22.70 6.53 -16.98
N ASN A 301 21.83 7.41 -17.47
CA ASN A 301 20.75 7.99 -16.67
C ASN A 301 19.36 7.71 -17.27
N ILE A 302 18.47 7.20 -16.44
CA ILE A 302 17.06 6.94 -16.77
C ILE A 302 16.19 7.96 -16.05
N LYS A 303 15.32 8.65 -16.78
CA LYS A 303 14.28 9.51 -16.21
C LYS A 303 12.95 8.75 -16.20
N ILE A 304 12.35 8.69 -15.03
CA ILE A 304 11.04 8.09 -14.77
C ILE A 304 10.14 9.20 -14.25
N SER A 305 8.96 9.37 -14.81
CA SER A 305 7.99 10.40 -14.40
C SER A 305 6.63 9.76 -14.21
N ASN A 306 5.83 10.24 -13.26
CA ASN A 306 4.41 9.90 -13.11
C ASN A 306 3.60 11.17 -12.79
N LEU A 307 2.32 11.05 -12.44
CA LEU A 307 1.49 12.20 -12.07
C LEU A 307 1.99 12.96 -10.84
N GLN A 308 2.79 12.35 -9.97
CA GLN A 308 3.25 12.96 -8.71
C GLN A 308 4.67 13.52 -8.80
N ARG A 309 5.62 12.77 -9.38
CA ARG A 309 7.04 13.14 -9.35
C ARG A 309 7.81 12.78 -10.61
N THR A 310 9.03 13.30 -10.68
CA THR A 310 10.04 12.93 -11.66
C THR A 310 11.28 12.47 -10.91
N LEU A 311 11.78 11.30 -11.26
CA LEU A 311 12.96 10.66 -10.68
C LEU A 311 13.98 10.43 -11.80
N VAL A 312 15.23 10.85 -11.58
CA VAL A 312 16.34 10.50 -12.46
C VAL A 312 17.26 9.54 -11.73
N ILE A 313 17.40 8.34 -12.29
CA ILE A 313 18.21 7.26 -11.75
C ILE A 313 19.49 7.12 -12.57
N LYS A 314 20.63 7.02 -11.88
CA LYS A 314 21.94 6.74 -12.44
C LYS A 314 22.25 5.25 -12.33
N CYS A 315 22.50 4.63 -13.47
CA CYS A 315 22.92 3.24 -13.60
C CYS A 315 24.44 3.12 -13.53
N ARG A 316 24.95 1.92 -13.21
CA ARG A 316 26.40 1.69 -13.09
C ARG A 316 27.11 1.71 -14.44
N THR A 317 26.44 1.23 -15.47
CA THR A 317 26.96 1.13 -16.84
C THR A 317 25.85 1.41 -17.86
N THR A 318 26.23 1.66 -19.11
CA THR A 318 25.28 1.84 -20.22
C THR A 318 24.46 0.57 -20.49
N TYR A 319 25.06 -0.60 -20.30
CA TYR A 319 24.36 -1.87 -20.42
C TYR A 319 23.27 -2.01 -19.36
N ASP A 320 23.60 -1.71 -18.11
CA ASP A 320 22.67 -1.70 -16.97
C ASP A 320 21.52 -0.71 -17.24
N CYS A 321 21.85 0.50 -17.72
CA CYS A 321 20.86 1.50 -18.14
C CYS A 321 19.87 0.97 -19.19
N ASN A 322 20.38 0.29 -20.22
CA ASN A 322 19.56 -0.30 -21.26
C ASN A 322 18.66 -1.41 -20.72
N GLU A 323 19.17 -2.33 -19.89
CA GLU A 323 18.36 -3.40 -19.33
C GLU A 323 17.25 -2.85 -18.43
N TRP A 324 17.57 -1.95 -17.49
CA TRP A 324 16.55 -1.32 -16.64
C TRP A 324 15.51 -0.55 -17.45
N THR A 325 15.92 0.16 -18.49
CA THR A 325 14.98 0.85 -19.40
C THR A 325 14.04 -0.15 -20.06
N GLN A 326 14.55 -1.28 -20.57
CA GLN A 326 13.70 -2.31 -21.19
C GLN A 326 12.71 -2.92 -20.19
N ASP A 327 13.14 -3.23 -18.96
CA ASP A 327 12.24 -3.77 -17.94
C ASP A 327 11.13 -2.78 -17.55
N LEU A 328 11.45 -1.48 -17.52
CA LEU A 328 10.48 -0.41 -17.29
C LEU A 328 9.51 -0.23 -18.46
N LEU A 329 9.98 -0.37 -19.70
CA LEU A 329 9.11 -0.34 -20.89
C LEU A 329 8.19 -1.57 -20.96
N ASN A 330 8.71 -2.76 -20.62
CA ASN A 330 7.91 -3.98 -20.49
C ASN A 330 6.83 -3.83 -19.40
N LEU A 331 7.15 -3.17 -18.29
CA LEU A 331 6.17 -2.82 -17.26
C LEU A 331 5.05 -1.95 -17.84
N ILE A 332 5.38 -0.91 -18.62
CA ILE A 332 4.38 -0.04 -19.27
C ILE A 332 3.48 -0.84 -20.22
N GLU A 333 4.06 -1.73 -21.03
CA GLU A 333 3.31 -2.55 -21.98
C GLU A 333 2.33 -3.51 -21.27
N GLN A 334 2.74 -4.09 -20.14
CA GLN A 334 1.90 -5.00 -19.37
C GLN A 334 0.90 -4.27 -18.47
N ALA A 335 1.25 -3.08 -18.00
CA ALA A 335 0.37 -2.17 -17.27
C ALA A 335 -0.46 -1.29 -18.21
N ASN A 336 -0.79 -1.77 -19.42
CA ASN A 336 -1.54 -1.00 -20.42
C ASN A 336 -2.88 -0.49 -19.84
N ASP A 337 -3.51 -1.25 -18.95
CA ASP A 337 -4.71 -0.81 -18.22
C ASP A 337 -4.51 0.48 -17.41
N PHE A 338 -3.28 0.84 -17.04
CA PHE A 338 -2.94 2.04 -16.28
C PHE A 338 -2.27 3.12 -17.14
N VAL A 339 -1.44 2.72 -18.11
CA VAL A 339 -0.56 3.63 -18.86
C VAL A 339 -1.09 3.97 -20.26
N SER A 340 -2.12 3.28 -20.78
CA SER A 340 -2.58 3.47 -22.16
C SER A 340 -2.76 4.95 -22.52
N THR A 341 -2.07 5.37 -23.58
CA THR A 341 -2.16 6.72 -24.16
C THR A 341 -3.51 6.97 -24.85
N LYS A 342 -4.34 5.93 -25.05
CA LYS A 342 -5.76 6.10 -25.33
C LYS A 342 -6.39 6.69 -24.08
N GLN A 343 -6.63 8.01 -24.08
CA GLN A 343 -7.24 8.75 -22.97
C GLN A 343 -8.18 7.85 -22.15
N SER A 344 -7.75 7.53 -20.92
CA SER A 344 -8.61 6.82 -19.98
C SER A 344 -9.97 7.54 -19.94
N ARG A 345 -11.07 6.79 -19.95
CA ARG A 345 -12.42 7.36 -19.97
C ARG A 345 -12.54 8.43 -18.88
N PHE A 346 -13.05 9.61 -19.24
CA PHE A 346 -13.16 10.81 -18.38
C PHE A 346 -11.83 11.48 -17.96
N ASN A 347 -10.70 11.10 -18.55
CA ASN A 347 -9.35 11.44 -18.08
C ASN A 347 -9.10 11.03 -16.62
N SER A 348 -9.72 9.92 -16.18
CA SER A 348 -9.50 9.36 -14.86
C SER A 348 -8.10 8.75 -14.74
N TYR A 349 -7.53 8.77 -13.54
CA TYR A 349 -6.34 7.97 -13.21
C TYR A 349 -6.59 6.46 -13.32
N ALA A 350 -7.84 6.00 -13.16
CA ALA A 350 -8.20 4.59 -13.18
C ALA A 350 -8.90 4.22 -14.50
N SER A 351 -8.65 3.00 -14.98
CA SER A 351 -9.37 2.39 -16.10
C SER A 351 -10.72 1.80 -15.69
N VAL A 352 -11.54 1.49 -16.70
CA VAL A 352 -12.82 0.78 -16.50
C VAL A 352 -12.51 -0.66 -16.10
N ARG A 353 -13.13 -1.10 -15.01
CA ARG A 353 -13.06 -2.48 -14.53
C ARG A 353 -14.35 -3.18 -14.88
N GLU A 354 -14.23 -4.26 -15.64
CA GLU A 354 -15.37 -5.05 -16.06
C GLU A 354 -15.78 -6.06 -14.98
N ASN A 355 -17.07 -6.40 -14.97
CA ASN A 355 -17.61 -7.50 -14.18
C ASN A 355 -17.28 -7.47 -12.66
N GLN A 356 -17.21 -6.27 -12.08
CA GLN A 356 -16.96 -6.07 -10.65
C GLN A 356 -18.24 -6.29 -9.85
N LEU A 357 -18.12 -6.81 -8.62
CA LEU A 357 -19.24 -6.86 -7.69
C LEU A 357 -19.46 -5.46 -7.09
N ALA A 358 -20.71 -5.02 -7.11
CA ALA A 358 -21.13 -3.74 -6.54
C ALA A 358 -22.44 -3.87 -5.77
N TYR A 359 -22.59 -3.06 -4.72
CA TYR A 359 -23.82 -2.93 -3.95
C TYR A 359 -24.06 -1.47 -3.58
N TRP A 360 -25.31 -1.00 -3.65
CA TRP A 360 -25.67 0.38 -3.32
C TRP A 360 -26.49 0.42 -2.04
N PHE A 361 -26.22 1.44 -1.23
CA PHE A 361 -26.91 1.72 0.02
C PHE A 361 -27.69 2.99 -0.12
N ILE A 362 -28.89 2.96 0.45
CA ILE A 362 -29.72 4.12 0.69
C ILE A 362 -29.74 4.32 2.20
N ASN A 363 -29.28 5.48 2.66
CA ASN A 363 -29.18 5.87 4.07
C ASN A 363 -28.07 5.14 4.87
N GLY A 364 -27.80 5.66 6.07
CA GLY A 364 -26.71 5.20 6.93
C GLY A 364 -26.92 3.85 7.60
N LYS A 365 -28.16 3.39 7.85
CA LYS A 365 -28.39 2.16 8.63
C LYS A 365 -27.76 0.91 8.02
N SER A 366 -28.12 0.58 6.77
CA SER A 366 -27.59 -0.62 6.11
C SER A 366 -26.12 -0.44 5.74
N TYR A 367 -25.70 0.78 5.39
CA TYR A 367 -24.30 1.11 5.10
C TYR A 367 -23.39 0.88 6.32
N MET A 368 -23.69 1.52 7.46
CA MET A 368 -22.87 1.42 8.67
C MET A 368 -22.85 -0.01 9.23
N LYS A 369 -23.97 -0.74 9.11
CA LYS A 369 -24.03 -2.16 9.46
C LYS A 369 -23.11 -3.01 8.57
N ALA A 370 -23.10 -2.77 7.26
CA ALA A 370 -22.19 -3.45 6.34
C ALA A 370 -20.73 -3.10 6.63
N VAL A 371 -20.41 -1.82 6.89
CA VAL A 371 -19.07 -1.38 7.31
C VAL A 371 -18.63 -2.11 8.58
N ALA A 372 -19.47 -2.13 9.62
CA ALA A 372 -19.15 -2.76 10.90
C ALA A 372 -18.80 -4.25 10.74
N LYS A 373 -19.61 -4.98 9.98
CA LYS A 373 -19.39 -6.40 9.73
C LYS A 373 -18.14 -6.64 8.88
N ALA A 374 -17.93 -5.86 7.83
CA ALA A 374 -16.76 -5.99 6.98
C ALA A 374 -15.46 -5.70 7.76
N LEU A 375 -15.45 -4.67 8.62
CA LEU A 375 -14.31 -4.38 9.50
C LEU A 375 -13.93 -5.57 10.38
N LEU A 376 -14.93 -6.28 10.93
CA LEU A 376 -14.70 -7.47 11.77
C LEU A 376 -14.11 -8.66 11.00
N THR A 377 -14.19 -8.65 9.66
CA THR A 377 -13.55 -9.68 8.81
C THR A 377 -12.12 -9.34 8.41
N ALA A 378 -11.66 -8.11 8.62
CA ALA A 378 -10.34 -7.62 8.20
C ALA A 378 -9.20 -8.49 8.75
N LYS A 379 -8.16 -8.70 7.93
CA LYS A 379 -7.00 -9.55 8.26
C LYS A 379 -5.66 -8.82 8.21
N ASP A 380 -5.52 -7.84 7.34
CA ASP A 380 -4.24 -7.19 7.07
C ASP A 380 -4.29 -5.70 7.39
N GLU A 381 -5.21 -4.97 6.75
CA GLU A 381 -5.24 -3.51 6.82
C GLU A 381 -6.61 -2.90 6.57
N VAL A 382 -6.85 -1.78 7.21
CA VAL A 382 -8.05 -0.96 7.04
C VAL A 382 -7.61 0.47 6.78
N PHE A 383 -8.16 1.08 5.74
CA PHE A 383 -7.96 2.48 5.42
C PHE A 383 -9.27 3.23 5.53
N ILE A 384 -9.26 4.38 6.21
CA ILE A 384 -10.43 5.22 6.40
C ILE A 384 -10.08 6.66 6.00
N THR A 385 -10.93 7.27 5.18
CA THR A 385 -10.93 8.72 4.93
C THR A 385 -12.29 9.27 5.30
N ASP A 386 -12.30 10.36 6.06
CA ASP A 386 -13.54 11.04 6.41
C ASP A 386 -13.28 12.56 6.48
N TRP A 387 -14.29 13.33 6.08
CA TRP A 387 -14.33 14.76 6.37
C TRP A 387 -14.56 14.96 7.87
N TRP A 388 -15.45 14.17 8.46
CA TRP A 388 -15.69 14.11 9.90
C TRP A 388 -15.89 12.68 10.38
N LEU A 389 -15.19 12.28 11.44
CA LEU A 389 -15.30 10.94 12.04
C LEU A 389 -15.56 11.07 13.54
N SER A 390 -16.62 10.41 14.02
CA SER A 390 -16.99 10.35 15.44
C SER A 390 -16.61 8.97 16.01
N PRO A 391 -15.55 8.87 16.83
CA PRO A 391 -15.05 7.57 17.32
C PRO A 391 -16.11 6.75 18.06
N GLU A 392 -16.97 7.41 18.83
CA GLU A 392 -17.96 6.75 19.68
C GLU A 392 -19.28 6.44 18.94
N LEU A 393 -19.31 6.58 17.62
CA LEU A 393 -20.47 6.26 16.80
C LEU A 393 -20.80 4.76 16.87
N LEU A 394 -22.01 4.42 17.29
CA LEU A 394 -22.55 3.07 17.22
C LEU A 394 -23.02 2.76 15.79
N LEU A 395 -22.37 1.79 15.13
CA LEU A 395 -22.60 1.46 13.72
C LEU A 395 -23.82 0.54 13.47
N ILE A 396 -24.15 -0.32 14.43
CA ILE A 396 -25.31 -1.21 14.38
C ILE A 396 -26.30 -0.78 15.45
N ARG A 397 -27.57 -0.57 15.08
CA ARG A 397 -28.65 -0.15 16.00
C ARG A 397 -29.98 -0.83 15.64
N PRO A 398 -30.93 -0.95 16.58
CA PRO A 398 -30.80 -0.63 18.01
C PRO A 398 -30.00 -1.71 18.74
N THR A 399 -29.10 -1.31 19.63
CA THR A 399 -28.42 -2.20 20.58
C THR A 399 -27.75 -1.36 21.66
N ASP A 400 -27.64 -1.90 22.87
CA ASP A 400 -26.81 -1.33 23.94
C ASP A 400 -25.39 -1.93 23.94
N ASP A 401 -25.11 -2.83 22.98
CA ASP A 401 -23.81 -3.47 22.83
C ASP A 401 -22.77 -2.49 22.27
N GLU A 402 -22.02 -1.89 23.18
CA GLU A 402 -20.92 -0.97 22.88
C GLU A 402 -19.80 -1.60 22.05
N THR A 403 -19.75 -2.92 21.89
CA THR A 403 -18.75 -3.55 21.02
C THR A 403 -18.93 -3.12 19.56
N TYR A 404 -20.13 -2.70 19.15
CA TYR A 404 -20.40 -2.17 17.80
C TYR A 404 -20.08 -0.68 17.65
N ARG A 405 -19.51 -0.02 18.66
CA ARG A 405 -18.96 1.34 18.51
C ARG A 405 -17.72 1.30 17.63
N LEU A 406 -17.56 2.29 16.76
CA LEU A 406 -16.47 2.37 15.79
C LEU A 406 -15.10 2.27 16.48
N ASP A 407 -14.85 3.05 17.53
CA ASP A 407 -13.62 3.04 18.31
C ASP A 407 -13.29 1.65 18.90
N ASN A 408 -14.31 0.93 19.38
CA ASN A 408 -14.16 -0.41 19.94
C ASN A 408 -13.95 -1.48 18.86
N ILE A 409 -14.59 -1.37 17.69
CA ILE A 409 -14.30 -2.25 16.54
C ILE A 409 -12.85 -2.07 16.10
N LEU A 410 -12.43 -0.81 15.86
CA LEU A 410 -11.08 -0.51 15.37
C LEU A 410 -10.00 -0.93 16.38
N GLY A 411 -10.23 -0.72 17.68
CA GLY A 411 -9.33 -1.19 18.73
C GLY A 411 -9.16 -2.72 18.71
N ARG A 412 -10.27 -3.47 18.64
CA ARG A 412 -10.24 -4.94 18.62
C ARG A 412 -9.52 -5.52 17.40
N ILE A 413 -9.81 -5.01 16.20
CA ILE A 413 -9.13 -5.51 14.99
C ILE A 413 -7.64 -5.13 15.01
N ALA A 414 -7.31 -3.95 15.55
CA ALA A 414 -5.92 -3.53 15.71
C ALA A 414 -5.15 -4.41 16.69
N ASP A 415 -5.74 -4.72 17.83
CA ASP A 415 -5.14 -5.63 18.81
C ASP A 415 -5.06 -7.07 18.27
N ALA A 416 -5.93 -7.46 17.34
CA ALA A 416 -5.86 -8.72 16.59
C ALA A 416 -4.80 -8.73 15.46
N GLY A 417 -4.13 -7.61 15.19
CA GLY A 417 -3.03 -7.54 14.20
C GLY A 417 -3.32 -6.73 12.94
N VAL A 418 -4.53 -6.22 12.77
CA VAL A 418 -4.93 -5.41 11.59
C VAL A 418 -4.36 -4.00 11.71
N ARG A 419 -3.74 -3.48 10.65
CA ARG A 419 -3.24 -2.09 10.65
C ARG A 419 -4.33 -1.14 10.19
N VAL A 420 -4.64 -0.15 11.00
CA VAL A 420 -5.70 0.82 10.70
C VAL A 420 -5.07 2.17 10.40
N TYR A 421 -5.28 2.69 9.20
CA TYR A 421 -4.81 4.00 8.77
C TYR A 421 -5.99 4.92 8.52
N VAL A 422 -6.03 6.05 9.21
CA VAL A 422 -7.12 7.01 9.11
C VAL A 422 -6.57 8.36 8.64
N MET A 423 -7.17 8.94 7.60
CA MET A 423 -6.93 10.32 7.19
C MET A 423 -8.17 11.16 7.46
N LEU A 424 -7.99 12.19 8.28
CA LEU A 424 -9.03 13.15 8.61
C LEU A 424 -8.76 14.49 7.96
N PHE A 425 -9.82 15.17 7.54
CA PHE A 425 -9.74 16.60 7.31
C PHE A 425 -9.32 17.32 8.59
N LYS A 426 -8.26 18.12 8.48
CA LYS A 426 -7.84 19.04 9.55
C LYS A 426 -8.63 20.32 9.38
N GLU A 427 -9.62 20.54 10.22
CA GLU A 427 -10.45 21.74 10.21
C GLU A 427 -9.72 23.00 10.69
N ILE A 428 -10.30 24.16 10.40
CA ILE A 428 -9.97 25.41 11.10
C ILE A 428 -10.87 25.45 12.33
N SER A 429 -10.31 25.17 13.51
CA SER A 429 -11.10 24.84 14.70
C SER A 429 -12.04 25.95 15.20
N PHE A 430 -11.81 27.22 14.82
CA PHE A 430 -12.76 28.30 15.13
C PHE A 430 -13.90 28.44 14.11
N ALA A 431 -13.75 27.84 12.91
CA ALA A 431 -14.72 27.94 11.82
C ALA A 431 -15.59 26.68 11.69
N VAL A 432 -15.06 25.51 12.03
CA VAL A 432 -15.79 24.22 11.92
C VAL A 432 -15.49 23.37 13.17
N ALA A 433 -16.54 22.85 13.80
CA ALA A 433 -16.45 22.13 15.08
C ALA A 433 -16.32 20.60 14.91
N LEU A 434 -15.41 20.14 14.05
CA LEU A 434 -15.22 18.68 13.81
C LEU A 434 -14.41 17.99 14.91
N ASN A 435 -13.53 18.75 15.57
CA ASN A 435 -12.63 18.29 16.61
C ASN A 435 -11.75 17.10 16.18
N SER A 436 -11.17 17.16 14.97
CA SER A 436 -10.37 16.06 14.40
C SER A 436 -9.16 15.67 15.27
N LEU A 437 -8.67 16.59 16.11
CA LEU A 437 -7.60 16.30 17.07
C LEU A 437 -8.07 15.35 18.18
N TYR A 438 -9.28 15.55 18.70
CA TYR A 438 -9.90 14.62 19.66
C TYR A 438 -10.03 13.25 19.03
N THR A 439 -10.65 13.16 17.83
CA THR A 439 -10.80 11.91 17.08
C THR A 439 -9.47 11.18 16.91
N LYS A 440 -8.41 11.90 16.50
CA LYS A 440 -7.07 11.34 16.40
C LYS A 440 -6.56 10.76 17.73
N LYS A 441 -6.68 11.50 18.83
CA LYS A 441 -6.21 11.05 20.15
C LYS A 441 -6.99 9.82 20.62
N THR A 442 -8.31 9.84 20.50
CA THR A 442 -9.18 8.74 20.90
C THR A 442 -8.85 7.47 20.12
N LEU A 443 -8.81 7.53 18.79
CA LEU A 443 -8.52 6.34 17.97
C LEU A 443 -7.12 5.77 18.22
N VAL A 444 -6.09 6.62 18.31
CA VAL A 444 -4.72 6.14 18.58
C VAL A 444 -4.64 5.47 19.96
N SER A 445 -5.37 5.97 20.97
CA SER A 445 -5.38 5.40 22.31
C SER A 445 -6.07 4.02 22.41
N LYS A 446 -6.85 3.62 21.39
CA LYS A 446 -7.59 2.35 21.37
C LYS A 446 -6.74 1.16 20.95
N SER A 447 -5.52 1.36 20.43
CA SER A 447 -4.63 0.28 20.04
C SER A 447 -3.49 0.12 21.03
N THR A 448 -3.46 -1.01 21.72
CA THR A 448 -2.37 -1.34 22.67
C THR A 448 -1.05 -1.58 21.95
N LYS A 449 -1.11 -2.06 20.70
CA LYS A 449 0.04 -2.35 19.84
C LYS A 449 0.48 -1.17 18.96
N GLY A 450 -0.23 -0.04 19.02
CA GLY A 450 0.05 1.13 18.19
C GLY A 450 -0.20 0.93 16.70
N PHE A 451 -1.10 0.01 16.32
CA PHE A 451 -1.47 -0.32 14.94
C PHE A 451 -2.55 0.59 14.34
N ILE A 452 -3.12 1.51 15.13
CA ILE A 452 -3.97 2.60 14.63
C ILE A 452 -3.12 3.83 14.39
N LYS A 453 -3.05 4.30 13.15
CA LYS A 453 -2.31 5.49 12.71
C LYS A 453 -3.28 6.51 12.13
N VAL A 454 -3.29 7.72 12.69
CA VAL A 454 -4.19 8.80 12.23
C VAL A 454 -3.39 10.00 11.74
N ILE A 455 -3.65 10.43 10.50
CA ILE A 455 -3.12 11.64 9.87
C ILE A 455 -4.25 12.67 9.77
N ARG A 456 -3.88 13.95 9.88
CA ARG A 456 -4.79 15.09 9.65
C ARG A 456 -4.16 16.02 8.63
N HIS A 457 -4.92 16.44 7.62
CA HIS A 457 -4.47 17.33 6.54
C HIS A 457 -5.61 18.26 6.10
N PRO A 458 -5.37 19.53 5.72
CA PRO A 458 -4.08 20.19 5.48
C PRO A 458 -3.41 20.83 6.70
N ASP A 459 -2.07 20.77 6.74
CA ASP A 459 -1.28 21.70 7.53
C ASP A 459 -1.22 23.03 6.74
N ARG A 460 -2.00 24.01 7.20
CA ARG A 460 -2.23 25.26 6.45
C ARG A 460 -1.10 26.25 6.67
N ASN A 461 -0.52 26.73 5.56
CA ASN A 461 0.16 28.02 5.48
C ASN A 461 -0.76 29.02 4.74
N THR A 462 -0.77 30.28 5.17
CA THR A 462 -1.74 31.30 4.73
C THR A 462 -1.60 31.74 3.26
N THR A 463 -0.57 31.30 2.55
CA THR A 463 -0.21 31.79 1.21
C THR A 463 -0.75 30.96 0.04
N ASP A 464 -1.18 29.71 0.26
CA ASP A 464 -1.31 28.73 -0.84
C ASP A 464 -2.77 28.46 -1.24
N GLY A 465 -3.74 29.24 -0.77
CA GLY A 465 -5.17 29.06 -1.08
C GLY A 465 -5.83 27.81 -0.46
N VAL A 466 -5.05 26.96 0.21
CA VAL A 466 -5.47 25.74 0.94
C VAL A 466 -6.35 26.06 2.18
N LEU A 467 -6.53 27.34 2.51
CA LEU A 467 -7.39 27.77 3.62
C LEU A 467 -8.85 27.33 3.46
N LEU A 468 -9.36 27.36 2.23
CA LEU A 468 -10.79 27.21 1.94
C LEU A 468 -11.22 25.78 1.54
N TRP A 469 -10.27 24.94 1.15
CA TRP A 469 -10.55 23.60 0.64
C TRP A 469 -10.50 22.55 1.76
N SER A 470 -11.16 21.42 1.52
CA SER A 470 -11.18 20.27 2.44
C SER A 470 -10.96 18.95 1.70
N HIS A 471 -10.45 17.96 2.45
CA HIS A 471 -10.56 16.57 2.04
C HIS A 471 -11.97 16.12 2.38
N HIS A 472 -12.74 15.76 1.35
CA HIS A 472 -14.19 15.53 1.49
C HIS A 472 -14.59 14.10 1.15
N GLU A 473 -13.64 13.28 0.69
CA GLU A 473 -13.86 11.88 0.36
C GLU A 473 -14.20 11.05 1.61
N LYS A 474 -15.25 10.23 1.52
CA LYS A 474 -15.62 9.26 2.56
C LYS A 474 -15.37 7.87 2.02
N MET A 475 -14.42 7.17 2.63
CA MET A 475 -14.05 5.84 2.19
C MET A 475 -13.65 4.95 3.37
N VAL A 476 -14.06 3.68 3.29
CA VAL A 476 -13.54 2.61 4.14
C VAL A 476 -13.06 1.48 3.24
N VAL A 477 -11.78 1.14 3.32
CA VAL A 477 -11.17 0.09 2.49
C VAL A 477 -10.60 -0.98 3.40
N ILE A 478 -10.95 -2.24 3.13
CA ILE A 478 -10.58 -3.40 3.94
C ILE A 478 -9.73 -4.33 3.09
N ASP A 479 -8.54 -4.64 3.59
CA ASP A 479 -7.53 -5.53 3.03
C ASP A 479 -7.11 -5.22 1.59
N GLN A 480 -7.32 -3.97 1.17
CA GLN A 480 -7.27 -3.52 -0.23
C GLN A 480 -8.21 -4.27 -1.17
N LYS A 481 -9.24 -4.95 -0.65
CA LYS A 481 -10.11 -5.89 -1.36
C LYS A 481 -11.56 -5.43 -1.46
N ILE A 482 -12.05 -4.74 -0.44
CA ILE A 482 -13.43 -4.23 -0.37
C ILE A 482 -13.34 -2.74 -0.10
N ALA A 483 -14.02 -1.92 -0.89
CA ALA A 483 -14.05 -0.47 -0.73
C ALA A 483 -15.48 0.04 -0.64
N PHE A 484 -15.78 0.76 0.44
CA PHE A 484 -16.98 1.55 0.66
C PHE A 484 -16.68 2.98 0.24
N VAL A 485 -17.49 3.58 -0.63
CA VAL A 485 -17.32 4.95 -1.14
C VAL A 485 -18.69 5.61 -1.27
N GLY A 486 -18.85 6.85 -0.83
CA GLY A 486 -20.13 7.54 -0.95
C GLY A 486 -20.20 8.91 -0.27
N GLY A 487 -21.42 9.35 0.03
CA GLY A 487 -21.71 10.58 0.77
C GLY A 487 -21.66 10.45 2.30
N ILE A 488 -21.65 9.22 2.82
CA ILE A 488 -21.87 8.95 4.26
C ILE A 488 -20.54 8.92 5.03
N ASP A 489 -20.29 9.96 5.82
CA ASP A 489 -19.19 9.98 6.81
C ASP A 489 -19.51 9.06 8.01
N LEU A 490 -18.49 8.47 8.64
CA LEU A 490 -18.64 7.73 9.90
C LEU A 490 -18.74 8.67 11.12
N CYS A 491 -19.79 9.51 11.15
CA CYS A 491 -20.00 10.47 12.23
C CYS A 491 -21.48 10.60 12.67
N TYR A 492 -21.69 11.41 13.70
CA TYR A 492 -23.02 11.70 14.22
C TYR A 492 -23.95 12.33 13.16
N GLY A 493 -25.24 12.07 13.28
CA GLY A 493 -26.28 12.57 12.39
C GLY A 493 -26.50 11.77 11.10
N ARG A 494 -25.58 10.88 10.70
CA ARG A 494 -25.64 10.14 9.42
C ARG A 494 -26.40 8.81 9.50
N TRP A 495 -26.54 8.25 10.70
CA TRP A 495 -27.33 7.03 10.88
C TRP A 495 -28.82 7.38 10.79
N ASP A 496 -29.48 6.90 9.74
CA ASP A 496 -30.94 6.92 9.60
C ASP A 496 -31.39 5.74 8.73
N ASP A 497 -32.69 5.50 8.69
CA ASP A 497 -33.33 4.49 7.87
C ASP A 497 -34.47 5.09 7.04
N GLU A 498 -35.16 4.25 6.28
CA GLU A 498 -36.22 4.67 5.37
C GLU A 498 -37.39 5.39 6.07
N TYR A 499 -37.50 5.27 7.41
CA TYR A 499 -38.54 5.92 8.19
C TYR A 499 -38.21 7.38 8.55
N MET A 500 -36.95 7.81 8.45
CA MET A 500 -36.52 9.20 8.64
C MET A 500 -37.05 9.83 9.93
N ARG A 501 -37.00 9.08 11.04
CA ARG A 501 -37.76 9.39 12.27
C ARG A 501 -37.39 10.75 12.85
N LEU A 502 -38.40 11.54 13.22
CA LEU A 502 -38.20 12.85 13.85
C LEU A 502 -37.92 12.76 15.35
N VAL A 503 -38.26 11.64 16.00
CA VAL A 503 -38.13 11.45 17.44
C VAL A 503 -37.53 10.08 17.75
N ASP A 504 -36.72 10.02 18.80
CA ASP A 504 -36.11 8.79 19.32
C ASP A 504 -36.14 8.80 20.85
N LEU A 505 -37.33 8.57 21.42
CA LEU A 505 -37.59 8.70 22.87
C LEU A 505 -37.28 7.42 23.66
N GLY A 506 -36.80 6.37 22.99
CA GLY A 506 -36.60 5.05 23.59
C GLY A 506 -37.86 4.51 24.29
N LYS A 507 -37.67 3.81 25.42
CA LYS A 507 -38.75 3.26 26.27
C LYS A 507 -39.11 4.13 27.48
N LYS A 508 -38.42 5.25 27.72
CA LYS A 508 -38.64 6.10 28.90
C LYS A 508 -39.52 7.30 28.52
N ASN A 509 -40.62 7.46 29.24
CA ASN A 509 -41.43 8.69 29.24
C ASN A 509 -40.63 9.80 29.94
N ASP A 510 -39.63 10.37 29.26
CA ASP A 510 -38.93 11.53 29.78
C ASP A 510 -39.73 12.81 29.47
N THR A 511 -40.21 13.47 30.52
CA THR A 511 -41.12 14.62 30.43
C THR A 511 -40.41 15.94 30.10
N THR A 512 -39.08 15.94 29.92
CA THR A 512 -38.29 17.10 29.47
C THR A 512 -38.18 17.18 27.95
N LEU A 513 -39.28 16.87 27.26
CA LEU A 513 -39.34 16.84 25.79
C LEU A 513 -39.15 18.24 25.21
N LYS A 514 -38.05 18.43 24.46
CA LYS A 514 -37.98 19.46 23.43
C LYS A 514 -39.16 19.28 22.47
N SER A 515 -39.72 20.37 21.95
CA SER A 515 -40.85 20.24 21.03
C SER A 515 -40.43 19.43 19.79
N PRO A 516 -41.35 18.73 19.10
CA PRO A 516 -41.04 18.08 17.83
C PRO A 516 -40.40 19.02 16.80
N PHE A 517 -40.68 20.33 16.89
CA PHE A 517 -40.05 21.38 16.10
C PHE A 517 -38.57 21.59 16.47
N ASP A 518 -38.25 21.65 17.75
CA ASP A 518 -36.87 21.82 18.22
C ASP A 518 -36.02 20.60 17.87
N ILE A 519 -36.59 19.39 17.98
CA ILE A 519 -35.91 18.14 17.59
C ILE A 519 -35.71 18.11 16.06
N ALA A 520 -36.71 18.51 15.29
CA ALA A 520 -36.58 18.61 13.83
C ALA A 520 -35.56 19.68 13.40
N ALA A 521 -35.45 20.79 14.14
CA ALA A 521 -34.48 21.85 13.90
C ALA A 521 -33.05 21.38 14.25
N GLU A 522 -32.86 20.68 15.37
CA GLU A 522 -31.58 20.11 15.77
C GLU A 522 -31.12 19.01 14.79
N LYS A 523 -32.05 18.17 14.32
CA LYS A 523 -31.79 17.17 13.26
C LYS A 523 -31.46 17.80 11.90
N ALA A 524 -32.06 18.96 11.59
CA ALA A 524 -31.74 19.72 10.38
C ALA A 524 -30.37 20.41 10.47
N ALA A 525 -30.00 20.92 11.65
CA ALA A 525 -28.70 21.53 11.92
C ALA A 525 -27.56 20.50 11.90
N SER A 526 -27.81 19.26 12.33
CA SER A 526 -26.81 18.18 12.32
C SER A 526 -26.56 17.54 10.95
N GLY A 527 -27.13 18.08 9.87
CA GLY A 527 -27.03 17.53 8.51
C GLY A 527 -27.79 16.22 8.29
N GLY A 528 -28.58 15.73 9.26
CA GLY A 528 -29.18 14.39 9.26
C GLY A 528 -30.40 14.22 8.33
N LYS A 529 -30.62 15.18 7.42
CA LYS A 529 -31.66 15.15 6.38
C LYS A 529 -31.12 15.52 5.01
N GLU A 530 -29.81 15.70 4.87
CA GLU A 530 -29.23 16.07 3.60
C GLU A 530 -29.20 14.85 2.68
N THR A 531 -30.30 14.66 1.95
CA THR A 531 -30.49 13.62 0.92
C THR A 531 -30.56 12.18 1.43
N VAL A 532 -31.26 11.32 0.70
CA VAL A 532 -30.97 9.89 0.68
C VAL A 532 -29.51 9.78 0.25
N GLU A 533 -28.60 9.73 1.22
CA GLU A 533 -27.19 9.60 0.94
C GLU A 533 -26.95 8.21 0.36
N ALA A 534 -26.47 8.19 -0.89
CA ALA A 534 -26.06 6.97 -1.53
C ALA A 534 -24.61 6.67 -1.17
N ALA A 535 -24.36 5.42 -0.81
CA ALA A 535 -23.03 4.86 -0.76
C ALA A 535 -22.97 3.60 -1.61
N GLN A 536 -21.79 3.25 -2.07
CA GLN A 536 -21.55 2.04 -2.84
C GLN A 536 -20.42 1.26 -2.20
N ILE A 537 -20.52 -0.07 -2.27
CA ILE A 537 -19.38 -0.95 -2.03
C ILE A 537 -19.00 -1.59 -3.37
N THR A 538 -17.71 -1.73 -3.61
CA THR A 538 -17.17 -2.43 -4.78
C THR A 538 -15.84 -3.14 -4.47
N THR A 539 -15.43 -4.05 -5.34
CA THR A 539 -14.19 -4.83 -5.22
C THR A 539 -12.90 -4.03 -5.52
N THR A 540 -11.80 -4.55 -4.95
CA THR A 540 -10.36 -4.23 -4.88
C THR A 540 -9.81 -3.03 -5.65
N GLN A 541 -10.13 -2.78 -6.91
CA GLN A 541 -9.36 -1.79 -7.69
C GLN A 541 -9.74 -0.32 -7.41
N MET A 542 -10.78 -0.07 -6.59
CA MET A 542 -10.97 1.24 -5.93
C MET A 542 -10.05 1.45 -4.71
N ALA A 543 -9.52 0.38 -4.10
CA ALA A 543 -8.64 0.44 -2.93
C ALA A 543 -7.28 1.09 -3.21
N GLU A 544 -6.89 1.20 -4.48
CA GLU A 544 -5.69 1.88 -4.94
C GLU A 544 -5.63 3.34 -4.44
N GLN A 545 -6.78 4.05 -4.38
CA GLN A 545 -6.85 5.41 -3.81
C GLN A 545 -6.54 5.45 -2.32
N ALA A 546 -6.88 4.37 -1.60
CA ALA A 546 -6.65 4.32 -0.17
C ALA A 546 -5.18 3.98 0.17
N GLY A 547 -4.49 3.27 -0.73
CA GLY A 547 -3.03 3.13 -0.68
C GLY A 547 -2.27 4.44 -0.92
N GLU A 548 -2.87 5.43 -1.61
CA GLU A 548 -2.28 6.76 -1.82
C GLU A 548 -2.37 7.69 -0.59
N ILE A 549 -3.16 7.33 0.43
CA ILE A 549 -3.43 8.14 1.63
C ILE A 549 -2.15 8.64 2.37
N PRO A 550 -1.10 7.84 2.58
CA PRO A 550 0.11 8.29 3.28
C PRO A 550 0.96 9.26 2.45
N ILE A 551 0.77 9.29 1.13
CA ILE A 551 1.60 10.06 0.20
C ILE A 551 1.25 11.56 0.24
N LYS A 552 0.10 11.91 0.84
CA LYS A 552 -0.46 13.27 0.79
C LYS A 552 0.28 14.31 1.65
N CYS A 553 1.15 13.94 2.60
CA CYS A 553 1.58 14.87 3.65
C CYS A 553 3.08 14.77 4.03
N GLU A 554 3.89 15.81 3.71
CA GLU A 554 5.36 15.83 3.89
C GLU A 554 5.84 15.49 5.29
N LYS A 555 5.11 16.00 6.28
CA LYS A 555 5.44 15.85 7.69
C LYS A 555 5.48 14.38 8.14
N TYR A 556 4.77 13.52 7.43
CA TYR A 556 4.70 12.09 7.73
C TYR A 556 5.65 11.26 6.84
N LEU A 557 6.13 11.79 5.72
CA LEU A 557 7.11 11.13 4.83
C LEU A 557 8.47 10.87 5.48
N LYS A 558 8.79 11.60 6.56
CA LYS A 558 10.04 11.49 7.34
C LYS A 558 9.82 10.90 8.75
N ASN A 559 8.64 10.34 9.02
CA ASN A 559 8.28 9.84 10.33
C ASN A 559 8.12 8.33 10.30
N ASP A 560 9.06 7.61 10.91
CA ASP A 560 9.07 6.13 10.95
C ASP A 560 7.83 5.53 11.62
N LEU A 561 7.06 6.32 12.38
CA LEU A 561 5.76 5.92 12.94
C LEU A 561 4.66 5.77 11.87
N TYR A 562 4.86 6.31 10.67
CA TYR A 562 3.93 6.30 9.54
C TYR A 562 4.62 5.68 8.32
N PRO A 563 4.63 4.35 8.20
CA PRO A 563 5.29 3.68 7.09
C PRO A 563 4.59 4.00 5.76
N TYR A 564 5.36 3.98 4.67
CA TYR A 564 4.78 3.95 3.33
C TYR A 564 3.91 2.71 3.15
N LEU A 565 2.70 2.93 2.65
CA LEU A 565 1.80 1.86 2.22
C LEU A 565 2.16 1.44 0.81
N LEU A 566 2.06 0.14 0.57
CA LEU A 566 2.37 -0.47 -0.73
C LEU A 566 1.07 -1.06 -1.30
N PRO A 567 0.77 -0.82 -2.58
CA PRO A 567 -0.33 -1.51 -3.26
C PRO A 567 -0.15 -3.02 -3.22
N LYS A 568 -1.23 -3.75 -2.94
CA LYS A 568 -1.25 -5.22 -3.09
C LYS A 568 -1.28 -5.62 -4.58
N SER A 569 -0.80 -6.84 -4.86
CA SER A 569 -0.87 -7.45 -6.18
C SER A 569 -2.31 -7.69 -6.61
N TYR A 570 -2.56 -7.57 -7.92
CA TYR A 570 -3.84 -7.98 -8.51
C TYR A 570 -3.98 -9.51 -8.59
N ASP A 571 -2.86 -10.25 -8.57
CA ASP A 571 -2.85 -11.71 -8.69
C ASP A 571 -3.35 -12.43 -7.42
N ASP A 572 -3.26 -11.76 -6.26
CA ASP A 572 -3.60 -12.31 -4.93
C ASP A 572 -5.04 -11.95 -4.48
N VAL A 573 -5.85 -11.38 -5.38
CA VAL A 573 -7.28 -11.25 -5.15
C VAL A 573 -7.88 -12.63 -5.36
N GLU A 574 -7.81 -13.49 -4.33
CA GLU A 574 -8.75 -14.62 -4.21
C GLU A 574 -10.13 -14.10 -4.62
N ASP A 575 -10.74 -14.72 -5.62
CA ASP A 575 -12.01 -14.29 -6.18
C ASP A 575 -12.96 -14.01 -5.02
N LEU A 576 -13.23 -12.74 -4.74
CA LEU A 576 -14.26 -12.36 -3.79
C LEU A 576 -15.57 -12.85 -4.40
N THR A 577 -16.00 -14.01 -3.96
CA THR A 577 -17.21 -14.66 -4.43
C THR A 577 -18.42 -13.95 -3.82
N ILE A 578 -19.59 -14.16 -4.42
CA ILE A 578 -20.84 -13.65 -3.84
C ILE A 578 -21.02 -14.20 -2.42
N GLU A 579 -20.57 -15.44 -2.16
CA GLU A 579 -20.57 -16.05 -0.84
C GLU A 579 -19.79 -15.24 0.19
N ASN A 580 -18.62 -14.68 -0.17
CA ASN A 580 -17.83 -13.85 0.74
C ASN A 580 -18.53 -12.55 1.15
N TRP A 581 -19.47 -12.04 0.34
CA TRP A 581 -20.19 -10.80 0.60
C TRP A 581 -21.48 -10.98 1.39
N ARG A 582 -22.07 -12.19 1.37
CA ARG A 582 -23.33 -12.49 2.06
C ARG A 582 -23.26 -12.26 3.57
N ASP A 583 -22.08 -12.32 4.17
CA ASP A 583 -21.91 -12.11 5.60
C ASP A 583 -22.24 -10.67 6.04
N PHE A 584 -21.99 -9.69 5.17
CA PHE A 584 -22.16 -8.26 5.49
C PHE A 584 -23.19 -7.51 4.66
N LEU A 585 -23.80 -8.12 3.64
CA LEU A 585 -24.90 -7.53 2.86
C LEU A 585 -26.28 -8.04 3.27
N GLU A 586 -27.31 -7.26 2.95
CA GLU A 586 -28.72 -7.62 3.18
C GLU A 586 -29.38 -8.27 1.96
N SER A 587 -28.79 -8.09 0.76
CA SER A 587 -29.20 -8.75 -0.47
C SER A 587 -27.98 -9.00 -1.38
N GLU A 588 -28.18 -9.72 -2.49
CA GLU A 588 -27.07 -10.08 -3.37
C GLU A 588 -26.48 -8.87 -4.11
N PRO A 589 -25.14 -8.80 -4.26
CA PRO A 589 -24.48 -7.76 -5.05
C PRO A 589 -24.70 -7.96 -6.56
N PHE A 590 -24.49 -6.90 -7.31
CA PHE A 590 -24.66 -6.85 -8.77
C PHE A 590 -23.30 -6.92 -9.47
N ARG A 591 -23.26 -7.54 -10.65
CA ARG A 591 -22.09 -7.49 -11.53
C ARG A 591 -22.18 -6.29 -12.46
N VAL A 592 -21.21 -5.39 -12.38
CA VAL A 592 -21.20 -4.11 -13.11
C VAL A 592 -19.84 -3.80 -13.70
N ASN A 593 -19.83 -3.00 -14.75
CA ASN A 593 -18.62 -2.31 -15.19
C ASN A 593 -18.51 -1.01 -14.39
N SER A 594 -17.41 -0.84 -13.63
CA SER A 594 -17.20 0.31 -12.75
C SER A 594 -15.91 1.04 -13.10
N GLN A 595 -15.80 2.31 -12.74
CA GLN A 595 -14.57 3.09 -12.91
C GLN A 595 -14.47 4.12 -11.80
N CYS A 596 -13.31 4.20 -11.15
CA CYS A 596 -13.03 5.24 -10.17
C CYS A 596 -12.90 6.60 -10.87
N VAL A 597 -13.40 7.64 -10.23
CA VAL A 597 -13.20 9.03 -10.63
C VAL A 597 -12.89 9.85 -9.38
N ARG A 598 -12.17 10.96 -9.53
CA ARG A 598 -11.78 11.82 -8.41
C ARG A 598 -11.65 13.29 -8.82
N SER A 599 -11.55 14.14 -7.80
CA SER A 599 -11.20 15.55 -7.90
C SER A 599 -9.99 15.81 -7.01
N VAL A 600 -8.80 15.93 -7.61
CA VAL A 600 -7.55 16.13 -6.87
C VAL A 600 -6.64 17.14 -7.57
N GLY A 601 -5.71 17.70 -6.82
CA GLY A 601 -4.68 18.60 -7.35
C GLY A 601 -3.43 18.61 -6.48
N PRO A 602 -2.49 19.54 -6.77
CA PRO A 602 -1.22 19.64 -6.06
C PRO A 602 -1.35 19.63 -4.54
N TRP A 603 -2.23 20.47 -3.98
CA TRP A 603 -2.39 20.60 -2.54
C TRP A 603 -2.97 19.36 -1.85
N SER A 604 -3.80 18.57 -2.55
CA SER A 604 -4.56 17.46 -1.96
C SER A 604 -3.93 16.10 -2.19
N ALA A 605 -3.27 15.89 -3.33
CA ALA A 605 -2.70 14.60 -3.74
C ALA A 605 -1.26 14.69 -4.27
N ARG A 606 -0.64 15.88 -4.24
CA ARG A 606 0.71 16.14 -4.77
C ARG A 606 0.87 15.77 -6.24
N THR A 607 -0.22 15.89 -7.01
CA THR A 607 -0.19 15.68 -8.45
C THR A 607 0.32 16.93 -9.16
N LYS A 608 1.13 16.77 -10.20
CA LYS A 608 1.62 17.85 -11.08
C LYS A 608 0.50 18.59 -11.81
N THR A 609 -0.65 17.94 -11.98
CA THR A 609 -1.81 18.47 -12.68
C THR A 609 -3.08 18.21 -11.88
N ILE A 610 -4.11 19.02 -12.15
CA ILE A 610 -5.44 18.83 -11.60
C ILE A 610 -6.11 17.67 -12.33
N GLU A 611 -6.75 16.79 -11.57
CA GLU A 611 -7.69 15.80 -12.10
C GLU A 611 -9.12 16.20 -11.71
N SER A 612 -10.00 16.25 -12.71
CA SER A 612 -11.42 16.59 -12.57
C SER A 612 -12.31 15.50 -13.20
N SER A 613 -11.92 14.24 -13.06
CA SER A 613 -12.56 13.11 -13.74
C SER A 613 -14.01 12.89 -13.30
N ILE A 614 -14.40 13.31 -12.09
CA ILE A 614 -15.81 13.37 -11.65
C ILE A 614 -16.63 14.29 -12.55
N GLN A 615 -16.18 15.54 -12.75
CA GLN A 615 -16.90 16.50 -13.60
C GLN A 615 -17.00 15.97 -15.04
N ASN A 616 -15.90 15.42 -15.57
CA ASN A 616 -15.89 14.87 -16.94
C ASN A 616 -16.88 13.70 -17.09
N ALA A 617 -16.97 12.83 -16.08
CA ALA A 617 -17.93 11.74 -16.06
C ALA A 617 -19.37 12.27 -16.07
N TYR A 618 -19.70 13.23 -15.19
CA TYR A 618 -21.03 13.86 -15.19
C TYR A 618 -21.39 14.46 -16.55
N ILE A 619 -20.49 15.24 -17.14
CA ILE A 619 -20.72 15.89 -18.45
C ILE A 619 -21.04 14.84 -19.52
N GLN A 620 -20.21 13.80 -19.64
CA GLN A 620 -20.42 12.76 -20.64
C GLN A 620 -21.69 11.94 -20.38
N MET A 621 -21.99 11.62 -19.11
CA MET A 621 -23.20 10.87 -18.75
C MET A 621 -24.47 11.66 -19.05
N ILE A 622 -24.50 12.97 -18.76
CA ILE A 622 -25.64 13.84 -19.07
C ILE A 622 -25.82 13.94 -20.59
N ASP A 623 -24.74 14.16 -21.34
CA ASP A 623 -24.81 14.30 -22.80
C ASP A 623 -25.24 12.99 -23.49
N ALA A 624 -24.81 11.83 -22.98
CA ALA A 624 -25.15 10.51 -23.51
C ALA A 624 -26.56 10.02 -23.09
N ALA A 625 -27.21 10.65 -22.11
CA ALA A 625 -28.48 10.19 -21.57
C ALA A 625 -29.58 10.14 -22.65
N LYS A 626 -30.39 9.08 -22.68
CA LYS A 626 -31.43 8.89 -23.73
C LYS A 626 -32.85 9.18 -23.27
N HIS A 627 -33.18 8.91 -22.00
CA HIS A 627 -34.57 8.93 -21.53
C HIS A 627 -34.79 9.85 -20.34
N TYR A 628 -34.00 9.70 -19.28
CA TYR A 628 -34.11 10.56 -18.12
C TYR A 628 -32.79 10.67 -17.37
N ILE A 629 -32.73 11.67 -16.49
CA ILE A 629 -31.66 11.87 -15.52
C ILE A 629 -32.31 12.05 -14.15
N TYR A 630 -31.83 11.34 -13.14
CA TYR A 630 -32.18 11.55 -11.73
C TYR A 630 -30.94 12.06 -11.00
N ILE A 631 -31.05 13.23 -10.38
CA ILE A 631 -30.00 13.86 -9.58
C ILE A 631 -30.55 14.02 -8.17
N GLU A 632 -29.84 13.42 -7.23
CA GLU A 632 -29.98 13.71 -5.81
C GLU A 632 -28.63 14.21 -5.32
N ASN A 633 -28.59 15.43 -4.79
CA ASN A 633 -27.34 16.06 -4.39
C ASN A 633 -27.55 17.10 -3.29
N GLN A 634 -26.56 17.28 -2.43
CA GLN A 634 -26.60 18.29 -1.36
C GLN A 634 -26.63 19.72 -1.94
N PHE A 635 -25.94 19.94 -3.07
CA PHE A 635 -25.85 21.24 -3.72
C PHE A 635 -26.15 21.17 -5.21
N PHE A 636 -26.70 22.27 -5.75
CA PHE A 636 -26.83 22.48 -7.19
C PHE A 636 -26.37 23.90 -7.56
N VAL A 637 -25.05 24.06 -7.70
CA VAL A 637 -24.42 25.33 -8.08
C VAL A 637 -23.72 25.16 -9.43
N SER A 638 -24.37 25.63 -10.49
CA SER A 638 -23.86 25.60 -11.86
C SER A 638 -24.56 26.68 -12.68
N ILE A 639 -23.84 27.77 -13.00
CA ILE A 639 -24.38 28.94 -13.68
C ILE A 639 -23.66 29.08 -15.02
N ALA A 640 -24.44 29.18 -16.09
CA ALA A 640 -23.92 29.34 -17.44
C ALA A 640 -23.15 30.65 -17.60
N HIS A 641 -21.99 30.61 -18.27
CA HIS A 641 -21.21 31.80 -18.63
C HIS A 641 -20.89 32.75 -17.46
N ASP A 642 -20.85 32.25 -16.22
CA ASP A 642 -20.55 33.04 -15.03
C ASP A 642 -19.02 33.13 -14.82
N SER A 643 -18.53 34.28 -14.37
CA SER A 643 -17.09 34.49 -14.14
C SER A 643 -16.59 33.81 -12.85
N VAL A 644 -17.50 33.52 -11.92
CA VAL A 644 -17.20 32.92 -10.61
C VAL A 644 -17.48 31.42 -10.63
N VAL A 645 -18.65 31.01 -11.12
CA VAL A 645 -19.04 29.59 -11.20
C VAL A 645 -18.56 28.99 -12.51
N ARG A 646 -17.60 28.05 -12.43
CA ARG A 646 -16.88 27.55 -13.62
C ARG A 646 -17.25 26.14 -14.10
N ASN A 647 -17.96 25.36 -13.29
CA ASN A 647 -18.35 24.01 -13.71
C ASN A 647 -19.44 24.07 -14.79
N GLN A 648 -19.50 23.06 -15.66
CA GLN A 648 -20.32 23.09 -16.88
C GLN A 648 -21.62 22.27 -16.78
N LEU A 649 -22.01 21.83 -15.58
CA LEU A 649 -23.12 20.88 -15.43
C LEU A 649 -24.46 21.47 -15.88
N GLY A 650 -24.78 22.71 -15.51
CA GLY A 650 -25.99 23.41 -15.90
C GLY A 650 -26.07 23.63 -17.41
N ASP A 651 -24.94 23.94 -18.06
CA ASP A 651 -24.86 24.08 -19.52
C ASP A 651 -25.10 22.78 -20.26
N VAL A 652 -24.57 21.67 -19.75
CA VAL A 652 -24.74 20.36 -20.38
C VAL A 652 -26.16 19.84 -20.17
N LEU A 653 -26.76 20.07 -18.99
CA LEU A 653 -28.17 19.78 -18.74
C LEU A 653 -29.09 20.56 -19.68
N PHE A 654 -28.85 21.87 -19.81
CA PHE A 654 -29.60 22.72 -20.74
C PHE A 654 -29.53 22.17 -22.17
N ARG A 655 -28.31 21.96 -22.70
CA ARG A 655 -28.12 21.44 -24.06
C ARG A 655 -28.77 20.07 -24.27
N ARG A 656 -28.75 19.20 -23.26
CA ARG A 656 -29.39 17.89 -23.35
C ARG A 656 -30.91 18.00 -23.45
N ILE A 657 -31.53 18.88 -22.66
CA ILE A 657 -32.98 19.14 -22.72
C ILE A 657 -33.34 19.76 -24.07
N GLU A 658 -32.58 20.77 -24.51
CA GLU A 658 -32.78 21.45 -25.78
C GLU A 658 -32.70 20.47 -26.96
N ARG A 659 -31.72 19.56 -26.95
CA ARG A 659 -31.61 18.47 -27.94
C ARG A 659 -32.86 17.57 -27.95
N ALA A 660 -33.36 17.17 -26.78
CA ALA A 660 -34.58 16.36 -26.71
C ALA A 660 -35.78 17.11 -27.29
N HIS A 661 -35.93 18.39 -26.94
CA HIS A 661 -37.02 19.23 -27.43
C HIS A 661 -36.97 19.37 -28.96
N LYS A 662 -35.81 19.71 -29.53
CA LYS A 662 -35.59 19.81 -30.99
C LYS A 662 -35.89 18.51 -31.73
N ASN A 663 -35.59 17.37 -31.12
CA ASN A 663 -35.85 16.05 -31.70
C ASN A 663 -37.26 15.50 -31.41
N ASN A 664 -38.12 16.25 -30.71
CA ASN A 664 -39.43 15.79 -30.24
C ASN A 664 -39.35 14.48 -29.41
N GLU A 665 -38.28 14.33 -28.62
CA GLU A 665 -38.04 13.19 -27.73
C GLU A 665 -38.66 13.41 -26.35
N LYS A 666 -39.30 12.37 -25.79
CA LYS A 666 -39.73 12.39 -24.39
C LYS A 666 -38.52 12.21 -23.47
N PHE A 667 -38.05 13.31 -22.88
CA PHE A 667 -36.94 13.32 -21.93
C PHE A 667 -37.31 13.97 -20.60
N ARG A 668 -36.84 13.43 -19.47
CA ARG A 668 -37.17 13.93 -18.11
C ARG A 668 -35.92 14.16 -17.27
N ILE A 669 -35.91 15.22 -16.46
CA ILE A 669 -34.89 15.45 -15.45
C ILE A 669 -35.56 15.62 -14.10
N TYR A 670 -35.09 14.86 -13.11
CA TYR A 670 -35.51 14.95 -11.72
C TYR A 670 -34.33 15.47 -10.91
N ILE A 671 -34.51 16.58 -10.21
CA ILE A 671 -33.49 17.18 -9.34
C ILE A 671 -34.09 17.24 -7.93
N VAL A 672 -33.50 16.48 -7.00
CA VAL A 672 -33.87 16.42 -5.59
C VAL A 672 -32.77 17.07 -4.79
N LEU A 673 -33.12 18.14 -4.07
CA LEU A 673 -32.20 18.93 -3.24
C LEU A 673 -32.77 19.06 -1.83
N PRO A 674 -31.92 19.26 -0.81
CA PRO A 674 -32.37 19.76 0.47
C PRO A 674 -33.16 21.06 0.30
N LEU A 675 -34.25 21.21 1.07
CA LEU A 675 -35.06 22.44 1.06
C LEU A 675 -34.23 23.66 1.50
N LEU A 676 -33.31 23.44 2.44
CA LEU A 676 -32.34 24.42 2.91
C LEU A 676 -30.97 23.73 3.06
N PRO A 677 -29.86 24.44 2.77
CA PRO A 677 -28.52 23.99 3.11
C PRO A 677 -28.34 23.73 4.62
N GLY A 678 -27.68 22.64 5.00
CA GLY A 678 -27.41 22.26 6.40
C GLY A 678 -26.24 23.03 7.02
N PHE A 679 -26.45 24.30 7.33
CA PHE A 679 -25.48 25.14 8.05
C PHE A 679 -26.11 25.86 9.24
N ASP A 680 -25.36 25.98 10.33
CA ASP A 680 -25.79 26.72 11.54
C ASP A 680 -25.91 28.24 11.32
N SER A 681 -25.14 28.78 10.35
CA SER A 681 -25.09 30.22 10.08
C SER A 681 -26.10 30.63 9.00
N MET A 682 -27.05 31.49 9.37
CA MET A 682 -28.04 32.04 8.44
C MET A 682 -27.38 32.77 7.26
N ASN A 683 -26.26 33.47 7.48
CA ASN A 683 -25.52 34.14 6.40
C ASN A 683 -24.96 33.13 5.38
N THR A 684 -24.46 31.98 5.87
CA THR A 684 -23.96 30.90 5.01
C THR A 684 -25.10 30.26 4.23
N VAL A 685 -26.23 29.98 4.90
CA VAL A 685 -27.46 29.46 4.27
C VAL A 685 -27.91 30.39 3.14
N GLN A 686 -27.99 31.70 3.39
CA GLN A 686 -28.39 32.69 2.38
C GLN A 686 -27.42 32.74 1.20
N ALA A 687 -26.11 32.71 1.45
CA ALA A 687 -25.09 32.74 0.40
C ALA A 687 -25.18 31.51 -0.52
N VAL A 688 -25.32 30.32 0.05
CA VAL A 688 -25.46 29.07 -0.73
C VAL A 688 -26.78 29.07 -1.49
N LEU A 689 -27.88 29.45 -0.85
CA LEU A 689 -29.20 29.52 -1.47
C LEU A 689 -29.22 30.53 -2.63
N TYR A 690 -28.50 31.65 -2.53
CA TYR A 690 -28.34 32.61 -3.61
C TYR A 690 -27.75 31.95 -4.88
N PHE A 691 -26.68 31.17 -4.74
CA PHE A 691 -26.06 30.48 -5.87
C PHE A 691 -26.92 29.34 -6.42
N ILE A 692 -27.62 28.60 -5.55
CA ILE A 692 -28.58 27.56 -5.99
C ILE A 692 -29.70 28.21 -6.81
N MET A 693 -30.30 29.28 -6.30
CA MET A 693 -31.36 30.01 -6.98
C MET A 693 -30.88 30.56 -8.33
N ARG A 694 -29.66 31.12 -8.41
CA ARG A 694 -29.09 31.59 -9.69
C ARG A 694 -28.78 30.48 -10.68
N SER A 695 -28.53 29.26 -10.20
CA SER A 695 -28.28 28.11 -11.07
C SER A 695 -29.58 27.59 -11.68
N ILE A 696 -30.65 27.57 -10.89
CA ILE A 696 -31.91 26.94 -11.31
C ILE A 696 -32.87 27.94 -11.93
N VAL A 697 -33.21 29.05 -11.25
CA VAL A 697 -34.38 29.89 -11.61
C VAL A 697 -34.12 31.40 -11.70
N LYS A 698 -33.05 31.95 -11.12
CA LYS A 698 -32.83 33.41 -11.05
C LYS A 698 -31.74 33.89 -12.00
N GLY A 699 -32.08 34.88 -12.82
CA GLY A 699 -31.18 35.53 -13.78
C GLY A 699 -31.16 34.84 -15.14
N ASP A 700 -30.72 35.57 -16.15
CA ASP A 700 -30.82 35.17 -17.56
C ASP A 700 -30.03 33.91 -17.90
N ASN A 701 -28.99 33.62 -17.12
CA ASN A 701 -28.13 32.45 -17.28
C ASN A 701 -28.59 31.22 -16.48
N SER A 702 -29.69 31.31 -15.74
CA SER A 702 -30.24 30.17 -14.98
C SER A 702 -30.83 29.11 -15.91
N LEU A 703 -30.86 27.85 -15.46
CA LEU A 703 -31.35 26.72 -16.27
C LEU A 703 -32.78 26.94 -16.78
N PHE A 704 -33.72 27.32 -15.90
CA PHE A 704 -35.12 27.54 -16.28
C PHE A 704 -35.28 28.74 -17.22
N LYS A 705 -34.59 29.86 -16.97
CA LYS A 705 -34.74 31.04 -17.82
C LYS A 705 -34.22 30.79 -19.23
N ARG A 706 -33.13 30.04 -19.36
CA ARG A 706 -32.62 29.61 -20.67
C ARG A 706 -33.57 28.67 -21.39
N LEU A 707 -34.24 27.75 -20.68
CA LEU A 707 -35.24 26.86 -21.26
C LEU A 707 -36.52 27.59 -21.68
N GLU A 708 -36.92 28.63 -20.96
CA GLU A 708 -38.07 29.46 -21.33
C GLU A 708 -37.81 30.26 -22.63
N ASN A 709 -36.55 30.66 -22.84
CA ASN A 709 -36.14 31.46 -23.99
C ASN A 709 -35.84 30.62 -25.25
N ALA A 710 -35.64 29.31 -25.11
CA ALA A 710 -35.29 28.37 -26.18
C ALA A 710 -36.53 27.69 -26.74
#